data_AF-A0A8I0MZF1-F1
#
_entry.id   AF-A0A8I0MZF1-F1
#
_cell.length_a   1.000
_cell.length_b   1.000
_cell.length_c   1.000
_cell.angle_alpha   90.00
_cell.angle_beta   90.00
_cell.angle_gamma   90.00
#
_symmetry.space_group_name_H-M   'P 1'
#
loop_
_entity.id
_entity.type
_entity.pdbx_description
1 polymer ?
#
loop_
_entity_poly.entity_id
_entity_poly.type
_entity_poly.pdbx_seq_one_letter_code
_entity_poly.pdbx_strand_id
1 'polypeptide(L)'
;MADPNTMGEAVAALNQVASAHENLQAQFIGKQNEIEQNNQAMQDWQTQLGTVDFINPDGSVRTVKTLRQLMADAQMQIDETHPHPYAMRKSTFEALRAVNNEMFAASGFVHFGMHNSANSASINEGLQSFGSFLDPATANLLLMGRNKLSTAGDCKSKSECAIINIAGVTTKIITKDILDYHHASIKFPPPEDGSRTFDTLIGQSVKHSSAEVAFASVTDTNKVVTDRVDMWGFEVFLREINENDPYVYAYGLIQSELTKIDSVPTQQNLTRPKSYFAWYKGDEATIGRGVNWLTASESQRKVIAKNPDNNIFFDDDTGKFYQWSVAGCSFAGNGNGDWWNLTSMRTGQLQMSSSGINQRLPPKGNLDVRPENGGLGQYYAATLNHQYNPAPHLGVFTAQPEKTYGEECYFLVCGTVNRLNQGAYHPSFNPLGTKLIKNKDIDGGATWDDESAHSISEKKECFVQGSASTPGYQESTGGIGQVSGRPDERSFDAIYSSGQGGVCIDMRYSAWGVSQAELFNKDFDVKRGAFRGRELLTSPLKIGIVPSISSQVLYFDGEALPEKVVNSGLGERVLLRVTSWSGVVFTDEYQSLSSGDWHEMLISNHPSSSRLALIIAGKSPRIIESGEADNLKVDIMLIGSKMGYLPSYAISVSGLYNHMEVVASPTSVMMCNDLKDGWIGTYTKPHQGSIKLSRPVSAHPDHLRYFSDDYGVTWSKSSVNIDVKSNVVSSLVENNNFIEILMYKTMAVMTRSAANNRIYNSTDSVFSTAYYHDNLGRLFNYSLTKNVANGEVSNGGPIVPEVPLLTSNIRPLSLTLDDIPSRECEHAPIKLASQSSPGMKALTYFSEHNSQVYIYYAFTELVHSEIGWGDDSKIHISDYETTMLDENGCTVLVGTACTIEPLGWVKNDK
;
A
#
# COMPACT_ATOMS: atom_id res chain seq x y z
N MET A 1 -99.10 46.68 85.57
CA MET A 1 -99.48 46.72 84.14
C MET A 1 -98.20 47.03 83.37
N ALA A 2 -97.69 46.09 82.58
CA ALA A 2 -96.52 46.30 81.71
C ALA A 2 -96.99 46.93 80.39
N ASP A 3 -96.21 47.88 79.87
CA ASP A 3 -96.52 48.73 78.72
C ASP A 3 -96.59 47.90 77.40
N PRO A 4 -97.73 47.89 76.67
CA PRO A 4 -97.90 47.13 75.43
C PRO A 4 -96.93 47.51 74.29
N ASN A 5 -96.25 48.67 74.34
CA ASN A 5 -95.26 49.04 73.33
C ASN A 5 -93.94 48.24 73.44
N THR A 6 -93.55 47.81 74.65
CA THR A 6 -92.29 47.05 74.85
C THR A 6 -92.35 45.61 74.33
N MET A 7 -93.55 45.02 74.22
CA MET A 7 -93.73 43.65 73.74
C MET A 7 -93.75 43.57 72.20
N GLY A 8 -94.22 44.62 71.51
CA GLY A 8 -94.17 44.72 70.05
C GLY A 8 -92.76 44.92 69.49
N GLU A 9 -91.93 45.73 70.17
CA GLU A 9 -90.51 45.93 69.81
C GLU A 9 -89.68 44.66 70.02
N ALA A 10 -89.94 43.89 71.08
CA ALA A 10 -89.28 42.61 71.33
C ALA A 10 -89.60 41.54 70.26
N VAL A 11 -90.85 41.48 69.76
CA VAL A 11 -91.26 40.56 68.70
C VAL A 11 -90.64 40.95 67.34
N ALA A 12 -90.57 42.25 67.04
CA ALA A 12 -89.90 42.73 65.83
C ALA A 12 -88.38 42.43 65.83
N ALA A 13 -87.72 42.60 66.99
CA ALA A 13 -86.30 42.24 67.16
C ALA A 13 -86.08 40.72 67.04
N LEU A 14 -86.97 39.89 67.60
CA LEU A 14 -86.89 38.43 67.49
C LEU A 14 -87.03 37.95 66.03
N ASN A 15 -87.94 38.56 65.27
CA ASN A 15 -88.13 38.26 63.85
C ASN A 15 -86.93 38.70 63.01
N GLN A 16 -86.30 39.85 63.31
CA GLN A 16 -85.04 40.25 62.66
C GLN A 16 -83.90 39.28 62.94
N VAL A 17 -83.79 38.79 64.18
CA VAL A 17 -82.78 37.77 64.56
C VAL A 17 -83.06 36.43 63.86
N ALA A 18 -84.32 36.02 63.74
CA ALA A 18 -84.70 34.80 63.03
C ALA A 18 -84.36 34.88 61.53
N SER A 19 -84.70 35.99 60.86
CA SER A 19 -84.32 36.20 59.45
C SER A 19 -82.80 36.32 59.24
N ALA A 20 -82.09 36.94 60.18
CA ALA A 20 -80.63 36.99 60.15
C ALA A 20 -80.00 35.58 60.35
N HIS A 21 -80.59 34.75 61.21
CA HIS A 21 -80.16 33.36 61.43
C HIS A 21 -80.40 32.49 60.20
N GLU A 22 -81.57 32.60 59.56
CA GLU A 22 -81.86 31.89 58.31
C GLU A 22 -80.91 32.30 57.17
N ASN A 23 -80.60 33.60 57.05
CA ASN A 23 -79.62 34.08 56.07
C ASN A 23 -78.19 33.57 56.37
N LEU A 24 -77.78 33.54 57.64
CA LEU A 24 -76.50 32.96 58.06
C LEU A 24 -76.43 31.45 57.80
N GLN A 25 -77.51 30.71 58.06
CA GLN A 25 -77.59 29.28 57.75
C GLN A 25 -77.51 29.02 56.24
N ALA A 26 -78.22 29.81 55.43
CA ALA A 26 -78.16 29.71 53.97
C ALA A 26 -76.74 30.00 53.44
N GLN A 27 -76.06 31.01 54.00
CA GLN A 27 -74.66 31.30 53.68
C GLN A 27 -73.72 30.17 54.11
N PHE A 28 -73.93 29.59 55.29
CA PHE A 28 -73.12 28.48 55.80
C PHE A 28 -73.28 27.21 54.95
N ILE A 29 -74.52 26.86 54.57
CA ILE A 29 -74.82 25.73 53.68
C ILE A 29 -74.19 25.97 52.30
N GLY A 30 -74.30 27.20 51.76
CA GLY A 30 -73.63 27.58 50.52
C GLY A 30 -72.12 27.36 50.58
N LYS A 31 -71.47 27.81 51.67
CA LYS A 31 -70.03 27.58 51.89
C LYS A 31 -69.67 26.11 52.10
N GLN A 32 -70.51 25.32 52.77
CA GLN A 32 -70.27 23.87 52.88
C GLN A 32 -70.33 23.17 51.53
N ASN A 33 -71.31 23.52 50.69
CA ASN A 33 -71.42 22.95 49.34
C ASN A 33 -70.20 23.32 48.46
N GLU A 34 -69.70 24.56 48.55
CA GLU A 34 -68.46 24.97 47.87
C GLU A 34 -67.24 24.16 48.35
N ILE A 35 -67.14 23.89 49.66
CA ILE A 35 -66.08 23.06 50.24
C ILE A 35 -66.16 21.61 49.75
N GLU A 36 -67.36 21.03 49.73
CA GLU A 36 -67.57 19.66 49.22
C GLU A 36 -67.23 19.55 47.73
N GLN A 37 -67.63 20.53 46.93
CA GLN A 37 -67.29 20.59 45.51
C GLN A 37 -65.77 20.73 45.30
N ASN A 38 -65.09 21.58 46.09
CA ASN A 38 -63.63 21.69 46.04
C ASN A 38 -62.91 20.41 46.50
N ASN A 39 -63.46 19.68 47.47
CA ASN A 39 -62.93 18.39 47.90
C ASN A 39 -63.04 17.35 46.77
N GLN A 40 -64.18 17.32 46.06
CA GLN A 40 -64.35 16.47 44.88
C GLN A 40 -63.40 16.88 43.75
N ALA A 41 -63.30 18.19 43.45
CA ALA A 41 -62.37 18.72 42.46
C ALA A 41 -60.91 18.38 42.80
N MET A 42 -60.54 18.33 44.08
CA MET A 42 -59.21 17.91 44.53
C MET A 42 -58.97 16.41 44.29
N GLN A 43 -59.95 15.56 44.54
CA GLN A 43 -59.85 14.12 44.23
C GLN A 43 -59.75 13.89 42.72
N ASP A 44 -60.54 14.60 41.93
CA ASP A 44 -60.53 14.52 40.47
C ASP A 44 -59.23 15.09 39.89
N TRP A 45 -58.68 16.15 40.48
CA TRP A 45 -57.37 16.71 40.13
C TRP A 45 -56.25 15.67 40.22
N GLN A 46 -56.32 14.76 41.21
CA GLN A 46 -55.31 13.71 41.42
C GLN A 46 -55.52 12.48 40.53
N THR A 47 -56.77 12.16 40.19
CA THR A 47 -57.14 10.84 39.65
C THR A 47 -57.63 10.86 38.21
N GLN A 48 -58.15 11.98 37.71
CA GLN A 48 -58.75 12.08 36.37
C GLN A 48 -57.82 12.73 35.34
N LEU A 49 -58.10 12.54 34.05
CA LEU A 49 -57.42 13.19 32.94
C LEU A 49 -58.22 14.43 32.49
N GLY A 50 -57.55 15.52 32.10
CA GLY A 50 -58.18 16.75 31.62
C GLY A 50 -58.02 17.94 32.56
N THR A 51 -59.12 18.64 32.85
CA THR A 51 -59.16 19.83 33.71
C THR A 51 -60.23 19.68 34.79
N VAL A 52 -60.04 20.38 35.91
CA VAL A 52 -61.02 20.50 36.99
C VAL A 52 -61.17 21.96 37.43
N ASP A 53 -62.32 22.28 38.00
CA ASP A 53 -62.68 23.63 38.42
C ASP A 53 -62.64 23.74 39.95
N PHE A 54 -61.90 24.73 40.47
CA PHE A 54 -61.89 25.09 41.89
C PHE A 54 -62.65 26.40 42.12
N ILE A 55 -63.47 26.44 43.16
CA ILE A 55 -64.20 27.63 43.59
C ILE A 55 -63.35 28.40 44.60
N ASN A 56 -63.02 29.65 44.29
CA ASN A 56 -62.29 30.56 45.17
C ASN A 56 -63.19 31.09 46.30
N PRO A 57 -62.60 31.65 47.38
CA PRO A 57 -63.36 32.19 48.51
C PRO A 57 -64.40 33.27 48.14
N ASP A 58 -64.16 34.02 47.06
CA ASP A 58 -65.05 35.05 46.51
C ASP A 58 -66.16 34.50 45.59
N GLY A 59 -66.22 33.18 45.40
CA GLY A 59 -67.19 32.49 44.53
C GLY A 59 -66.78 32.40 43.06
N SER A 60 -65.63 32.95 42.67
CA SER A 60 -65.11 32.80 41.29
C SER A 60 -64.54 31.40 41.04
N VAL A 61 -64.63 30.92 39.79
CA VAL A 61 -64.13 29.58 39.41
C VAL A 61 -62.77 29.69 38.72
N ARG A 62 -61.84 28.81 39.10
CA ARG A 62 -60.52 28.65 38.46
C ARG A 62 -60.36 27.23 37.93
N THR A 63 -60.28 27.11 36.61
CA THR A 63 -59.97 25.85 35.92
C THR A 63 -58.46 25.56 35.97
N VAL A 64 -58.07 24.35 36.36
CA VAL A 64 -56.68 23.88 36.35
C VAL A 64 -56.56 22.52 35.69
N LYS A 65 -55.40 22.23 35.10
CA LYS A 65 -55.09 20.89 34.57
C LYS A 65 -54.92 19.90 35.73
N THR A 66 -55.42 18.67 35.54
CA THR A 66 -55.19 17.58 36.50
C THR A 66 -53.73 17.13 36.51
N LEU A 67 -53.30 16.46 37.57
CA LEU A 67 -51.94 15.92 37.69
C LEU A 67 -51.62 14.95 36.54
N ARG A 68 -52.56 14.08 36.18
CA ARG A 68 -52.40 13.14 35.05
C ARG A 68 -52.30 13.87 33.72
N GLN A 69 -53.03 14.97 33.51
CA GLN A 69 -52.92 15.78 32.30
C GLN A 69 -51.56 16.49 32.24
N LEU A 70 -51.06 17.05 33.35
CA LEU A 70 -49.74 17.67 33.41
C LEU A 70 -48.62 16.67 33.13
N MET A 71 -48.73 15.44 33.65
CA MET A 71 -47.79 14.36 33.35
C MET A 71 -47.86 13.92 31.89
N ALA A 72 -49.05 13.80 31.31
CA ALA A 72 -49.24 13.47 29.89
C ALA A 72 -48.68 14.56 28.97
N ASP A 73 -48.93 15.84 29.30
CA ASP A 73 -48.40 16.99 28.57
C ASP A 73 -46.86 17.04 28.67
N ALA A 74 -46.30 16.80 29.85
CA ALA A 74 -44.85 16.73 30.03
C ALA A 74 -44.22 15.56 29.27
N GLN A 75 -44.86 14.40 29.25
CA GLN A 75 -44.40 13.25 28.46
C GLN A 75 -44.49 13.53 26.95
N MET A 76 -45.58 14.14 26.47
CA MET A 76 -45.69 14.59 25.08
C MET A 76 -44.59 15.59 24.73
N GLN A 77 -44.27 16.53 25.62
CA GLN A 77 -43.21 17.50 25.39
C GLN A 77 -41.82 16.84 25.34
N ILE A 78 -41.58 15.82 26.17
CA ILE A 78 -40.36 15.00 26.10
C ILE A 78 -40.32 14.21 24.79
N ASP A 79 -41.43 13.60 24.37
CA ASP A 79 -41.51 12.82 23.14
C ASP A 79 -41.40 13.70 21.88
N GLU A 80 -41.90 14.93 21.94
CA GLU A 80 -41.81 15.94 20.87
C GLU A 80 -40.38 16.48 20.72
N THR A 81 -39.65 16.65 21.83
CA THR A 81 -38.27 17.18 21.81
C THR A 81 -37.20 16.08 21.74
N HIS A 82 -37.52 14.85 22.16
CA HIS A 82 -36.61 13.71 22.22
C HIS A 82 -37.33 12.38 21.87
N PRO A 83 -37.80 12.19 20.62
CA PRO A 83 -38.59 11.01 20.23
C PRO A 83 -37.86 9.67 20.41
N HIS A 84 -36.52 9.68 20.45
CA HIS A 84 -35.68 8.50 20.63
C HIS A 84 -34.60 8.74 21.71
N PRO A 85 -34.96 8.77 23.00
CA PRO A 85 -34.03 9.13 24.08
C PRO A 85 -32.90 8.12 24.29
N TYR A 86 -33.03 6.91 23.72
CA TYR A 86 -32.03 5.85 23.77
C TYR A 86 -30.96 5.96 22.68
N ALA A 87 -31.17 6.80 21.66
CA ALA A 87 -30.25 6.94 20.54
C ALA A 87 -29.22 8.05 20.81
N MET A 88 -27.99 7.85 20.34
CA MET A 88 -26.98 8.90 20.32
C MET A 88 -27.43 10.05 19.41
N ARG A 89 -27.21 11.30 19.83
CA ARG A 89 -27.51 12.49 19.02
C ARG A 89 -26.32 12.85 18.12
N LYS A 90 -26.59 13.47 16.97
CA LYS A 90 -25.57 13.96 16.03
C LYS A 90 -24.50 14.80 16.73
N SER A 91 -24.88 15.74 17.58
CA SER A 91 -23.96 16.58 18.34
C SER A 91 -22.99 15.78 19.22
N THR A 92 -23.47 14.70 19.85
CA THR A 92 -22.64 13.80 20.64
C THR A 92 -21.70 12.98 19.76
N PHE A 93 -22.18 12.50 18.61
CA PHE A 93 -21.37 11.76 17.65
C PHE A 93 -20.23 12.62 17.08
N GLU A 94 -20.53 13.85 16.66
CA GLU A 94 -19.53 14.80 16.15
C GLU A 94 -18.51 15.21 17.23
N ALA A 95 -18.94 15.31 18.50
CA ALA A 95 -18.00 15.50 19.60
C ALA A 95 -17.03 14.31 19.77
N LEU A 96 -17.51 13.07 19.63
CA LEU A 96 -16.66 11.88 19.65
C LEU A 96 -15.68 11.86 18.47
N ARG A 97 -16.14 12.24 17.27
CA ARG A 97 -15.26 12.39 16.09
C ARG A 97 -14.18 13.43 16.33
N ALA A 98 -14.53 14.59 16.91
CA ALA A 98 -13.57 15.63 17.23
C ALA A 98 -12.52 15.14 18.24
N VAL A 99 -12.94 14.46 19.32
CA VAL A 99 -12.03 13.83 20.28
C VAL A 99 -11.10 12.83 19.59
N ASN A 100 -11.60 11.99 18.69
CA ASN A 100 -10.78 11.05 17.93
C ASN A 100 -9.77 11.77 17.01
N ASN A 101 -10.19 12.86 16.36
CA ASN A 101 -9.33 13.68 15.51
C ASN A 101 -8.22 14.40 16.30
N GLU A 102 -8.44 14.72 17.57
CA GLU A 102 -7.40 15.24 18.48
C GLU A 102 -6.51 14.11 19.04
N MET A 103 -7.10 12.95 19.31
CA MET A 103 -6.43 11.80 19.91
C MET A 103 -5.43 11.12 18.96
N PHE A 104 -5.81 10.97 17.69
CA PHE A 104 -5.03 10.31 16.65
C PHE A 104 -4.23 11.31 15.80
N ALA A 105 -3.02 10.92 15.40
CA ALA A 105 -2.17 11.72 14.52
C ALA A 105 -2.77 11.87 13.11
N ALA A 106 -3.44 10.82 12.61
CA ALA A 106 -4.04 10.79 11.28
C ALA A 106 -5.12 9.71 11.17
N SER A 107 -5.79 9.66 10.02
CA SER A 107 -6.55 8.47 9.62
C SER A 107 -5.60 7.29 9.38
N GLY A 108 -6.01 6.08 9.77
CA GLY A 108 -5.18 4.88 9.71
C GLY A 108 -5.70 3.77 10.62
N PHE A 109 -4.80 2.88 11.04
CA PHE A 109 -5.13 1.74 11.90
C PHE A 109 -4.88 2.09 13.37
N VAL A 110 -5.93 2.10 14.19
CA VAL A 110 -5.82 2.19 15.65
C VAL A 110 -5.20 0.91 16.19
N HIS A 111 -5.63 -0.23 15.64
CA HIS A 111 -5.04 -1.54 15.86
C HIS A 111 -5.01 -2.31 14.54
N PHE A 112 -3.90 -3.00 14.26
CA PHE A 112 -3.75 -3.77 13.02
C PHE A 112 -4.51 -5.10 13.02
N GLY A 113 -4.96 -5.57 14.18
CA GLY A 113 -5.47 -6.93 14.37
C GLY A 113 -4.35 -7.91 14.71
N MET A 114 -4.64 -8.96 15.48
CA MET A 114 -3.64 -9.97 15.79
C MET A 114 -3.52 -10.97 14.64
N HIS A 115 -2.32 -11.49 14.38
CA HIS A 115 -2.10 -12.54 13.37
C HIS A 115 -1.95 -13.94 13.99
N ASN A 116 -2.11 -14.98 13.17
CA ASN A 116 -2.16 -16.38 13.60
C ASN A 116 -0.81 -17.11 13.49
N SER A 117 0.13 -16.67 12.64
CA SER A 117 1.50 -17.20 12.37
C SER A 117 1.67 -18.72 12.09
N ALA A 118 0.71 -19.58 12.45
CA ALA A 118 0.83 -21.03 12.38
C ALA A 118 0.29 -21.60 11.07
N ASN A 119 -0.78 -21.01 10.53
CA ASN A 119 -1.46 -21.43 9.30
C ASN A 119 -1.42 -20.36 8.20
N SER A 120 -0.64 -19.31 8.43
CA SER A 120 -0.61 -18.09 7.63
C SER A 120 0.80 -17.54 7.57
N ALA A 121 1.17 -16.94 6.44
CA ALA A 121 2.41 -16.20 6.33
C ALA A 121 2.13 -14.73 6.62
N SER A 122 2.70 -14.21 7.70
CA SER A 122 2.56 -12.81 8.10
C SER A 122 3.26 -11.88 7.11
N ILE A 123 2.56 -10.86 6.64
CA ILE A 123 3.13 -9.77 5.82
C ILE A 123 3.71 -8.70 6.74
N ASN A 124 2.91 -8.29 7.71
CA ASN A 124 3.13 -7.32 8.77
C ASN A 124 2.09 -7.59 9.86
N GLU A 125 2.15 -6.87 10.98
CA GLU A 125 1.17 -6.98 12.06
C GLU A 125 -0.27 -7.05 11.52
N GLY A 126 -0.99 -8.11 11.89
CA GLY A 126 -2.40 -8.31 11.55
C GLY A 126 -2.75 -8.63 10.10
N LEU A 127 -1.83 -8.51 9.13
CA LEU A 127 -2.08 -8.82 7.70
C LEU A 127 -1.31 -10.05 7.27
N GLN A 128 -2.01 -10.97 6.61
CA GLN A 128 -1.54 -12.32 6.38
C GLN A 128 -1.98 -12.86 5.03
N SER A 129 -1.14 -13.67 4.41
CA SER A 129 -1.57 -14.61 3.37
C SER A 129 -1.84 -15.97 4.00
N PHE A 130 -2.49 -16.86 3.27
CA PHE A 130 -2.53 -18.27 3.63
C PHE A 130 -1.10 -18.84 3.68
N GLY A 131 -0.87 -19.80 4.59
CA GLY A 131 0.43 -20.48 4.74
C GLY A 131 0.64 -21.60 3.72
N SER A 132 -0.44 -22.08 3.09
CA SER A 132 -0.41 -23.07 2.01
C SER A 132 -1.54 -22.79 1.03
N PHE A 133 -1.31 -23.07 -0.25
CA PHE A 133 -2.28 -22.85 -1.32
C PHE A 133 -2.70 -24.17 -1.96
N LEU A 134 -3.43 -24.99 -1.19
CA LEU A 134 -3.92 -26.30 -1.63
C LEU A 134 -5.43 -26.32 -1.89
N ASP A 135 -6.18 -25.39 -1.28
CA ASP A 135 -7.63 -25.29 -1.40
C ASP A 135 -8.03 -24.10 -2.30
N PRO A 136 -8.69 -24.33 -3.45
CA PRO A 136 -9.19 -23.28 -4.33
C PRO A 136 -10.11 -22.25 -3.64
N ALA A 137 -10.71 -22.57 -2.49
CA ALA A 137 -11.50 -21.60 -1.70
C ALA A 137 -10.66 -20.43 -1.17
N THR A 138 -9.33 -20.55 -1.16
CA THR A 138 -8.38 -19.51 -0.73
C THR A 138 -8.00 -18.53 -1.85
N ALA A 139 -8.51 -18.76 -3.08
CA ALA A 139 -8.19 -17.96 -4.25
C ALA A 139 -8.59 -16.49 -4.11
N ASN A 140 -7.67 -15.59 -4.47
CA ASN A 140 -7.81 -14.14 -4.52
C ASN A 140 -8.13 -13.49 -3.17
N LEU A 141 -7.69 -14.13 -2.07
CA LEU A 141 -7.95 -13.66 -0.71
C LEU A 141 -6.67 -13.23 0.01
N LEU A 142 -6.80 -12.15 0.77
CA LEU A 142 -5.82 -11.70 1.77
C LEU A 142 -6.51 -11.60 3.14
N LEU A 143 -5.82 -11.93 4.22
CA LEU A 143 -6.43 -12.17 5.53
C LEU A 143 -6.05 -11.09 6.53
N MET A 144 -6.99 -10.73 7.41
CA MET A 144 -6.76 -9.72 8.43
C MET A 144 -7.39 -10.07 9.78
N GLY A 145 -6.63 -9.84 10.85
CA GLY A 145 -6.99 -10.20 12.23
C GLY A 145 -7.03 -11.71 12.47
N ARG A 146 -7.41 -12.10 13.69
CA ARG A 146 -7.61 -13.49 14.09
C ARG A 146 -8.87 -13.66 14.91
N ASN A 147 -9.64 -14.73 14.73
CA ASN A 147 -10.84 -15.04 15.52
C ASN A 147 -10.66 -16.26 16.46
N LYS A 148 -9.48 -16.88 16.45
CA LYS A 148 -9.11 -18.01 17.30
C LYS A 148 -7.64 -17.88 17.71
N LEU A 149 -7.37 -18.18 18.98
CA LEU A 149 -6.03 -18.21 19.54
C LEU A 149 -5.21 -19.34 18.89
N SER A 150 -4.09 -18.98 18.28
CA SER A 150 -2.97 -19.89 18.05
C SER A 150 -1.86 -19.56 19.03
N THR A 151 -0.97 -20.52 19.27
CA THR A 151 0.17 -20.46 20.20
C THR A 151 1.26 -19.45 19.83
N ALA A 152 1.03 -18.56 18.85
CA ALA A 152 2.03 -17.63 18.33
C ALA A 152 2.22 -16.41 19.25
N GLY A 153 3.46 -16.21 19.72
CA GLY A 153 3.85 -15.17 20.68
C GLY A 153 4.49 -13.92 20.08
N ASP A 154 4.50 -13.75 18.75
CA ASP A 154 5.18 -12.66 18.05
C ASP A 154 4.27 -11.47 17.68
N CYS A 155 2.97 -11.57 17.95
CA CYS A 155 2.00 -10.52 17.62
C CYS A 155 2.04 -9.35 18.62
N LYS A 156 2.14 -8.11 18.11
CA LYS A 156 2.20 -6.86 18.89
C LYS A 156 0.86 -6.11 18.94
N SER A 157 -0.07 -6.37 18.02
CA SER A 157 -1.41 -5.77 18.07
C SER A 157 -2.13 -6.09 19.38
N LYS A 158 -2.84 -5.11 19.95
CA LYS A 158 -3.59 -5.24 21.21
C LYS A 158 -5.05 -5.70 21.01
N SER A 159 -5.50 -5.84 19.77
CA SER A 159 -6.86 -6.25 19.40
C SER A 159 -6.80 -7.42 18.42
N GLU A 160 -7.69 -8.39 18.58
CA GLU A 160 -7.83 -9.55 17.70
C GLU A 160 -8.27 -9.16 16.28
N CYS A 161 -9.21 -8.21 16.17
CA CYS A 161 -9.62 -7.60 14.90
C CYS A 161 -8.86 -6.30 14.63
N ALA A 162 -8.78 -5.92 13.36
CA ALA A 162 -8.29 -4.60 12.98
C ALA A 162 -9.31 -3.53 13.37
N ILE A 163 -8.83 -2.37 13.80
CA ILE A 163 -9.65 -1.20 14.13
C ILE A 163 -9.07 -0.03 13.34
N ILE A 164 -9.89 0.60 12.51
CA ILE A 164 -9.50 1.75 11.69
C ILE A 164 -10.11 3.04 12.25
N ASN A 165 -9.43 4.17 12.05
CA ASN A 165 -9.93 5.52 12.26
C ASN A 165 -9.87 6.25 10.91
N ILE A 166 -11.00 6.75 10.43
CA ILE A 166 -11.09 7.55 9.20
C ILE A 166 -11.90 8.81 9.48
N ALA A 167 -11.27 9.98 9.39
CA ALA A 167 -11.89 11.28 9.68
C ALA A 167 -12.64 11.31 11.04
N GLY A 168 -12.06 10.68 12.06
CA GLY A 168 -12.60 10.61 13.42
C GLY A 168 -13.60 9.48 13.65
N VAL A 169 -13.98 8.73 12.62
CA VAL A 169 -14.88 7.57 12.73
C VAL A 169 -14.07 6.30 12.96
N THR A 170 -14.27 5.65 14.10
CA THR A 170 -13.61 4.39 14.45
C THR A 170 -14.48 3.19 14.09
N THR A 171 -13.91 2.19 13.42
CA THR A 171 -14.62 1.00 12.97
C THR A 171 -13.83 -0.27 13.24
N LYS A 172 -14.47 -1.26 13.86
CA LYS A 172 -13.93 -2.62 14.00
C LYS A 172 -14.13 -3.38 12.70
N ILE A 173 -13.07 -3.98 12.16
CA ILE A 173 -13.13 -4.75 10.92
C ILE A 173 -13.35 -6.24 11.23
N ILE A 174 -14.62 -6.63 11.24
CA ILE A 174 -15.05 -8.03 11.41
C ILE A 174 -16.10 -8.34 10.36
N THR A 175 -15.72 -9.10 9.34
CA THR A 175 -16.61 -9.41 8.22
C THR A 175 -17.36 -10.73 8.41
N LYS A 176 -16.89 -11.66 9.24
CA LYS A 176 -17.57 -12.95 9.48
C LYS A 176 -17.41 -13.41 10.94
N ASP A 177 -18.38 -14.19 11.43
CA ASP A 177 -18.28 -14.87 12.74
C ASP A 177 -17.25 -15.99 12.68
N ILE A 178 -17.26 -16.77 11.59
CA ILE A 178 -16.38 -17.91 11.35
C ILE A 178 -15.79 -17.77 9.94
N LEU A 179 -14.50 -17.45 9.86
CA LEU A 179 -13.69 -17.50 8.65
C LEU A 179 -12.38 -18.18 9.04
N ASP A 180 -12.39 -19.51 9.12
CA ASP A 180 -11.30 -20.35 9.65
C ASP A 180 -10.73 -19.87 11.00
N TYR A 181 -9.72 -18.98 10.92
CA TYR A 181 -8.94 -18.40 12.00
C TYR A 181 -8.87 -16.86 11.97
N HIS A 182 -9.63 -16.19 11.09
CA HIS A 182 -9.52 -14.76 10.77
C HIS A 182 -10.84 -14.00 10.97
N HIS A 183 -10.74 -12.70 11.24
CA HIS A 183 -11.93 -11.83 11.36
C HIS A 183 -12.37 -11.22 10.03
N ALA A 184 -11.43 -11.04 9.09
CA ALA A 184 -11.73 -10.45 7.80
C ALA A 184 -10.89 -11.07 6.67
N SER A 185 -11.50 -11.11 5.49
CA SER A 185 -10.83 -11.41 4.22
C SER A 185 -11.05 -10.26 3.24
N ILE A 186 -9.97 -9.79 2.62
CA ILE A 186 -9.99 -8.88 1.49
C ILE A 186 -10.09 -9.72 0.23
N LYS A 187 -11.09 -9.45 -0.61
CA LYS A 187 -11.29 -10.14 -1.89
C LYS A 187 -10.70 -9.31 -3.02
N PHE A 188 -9.96 -9.95 -3.92
CA PHE A 188 -9.39 -9.31 -5.11
C PHE A 188 -10.04 -9.82 -6.40
N PRO A 189 -10.05 -9.00 -7.47
CA PRO A 189 -10.47 -9.46 -8.79
C PRO A 189 -9.66 -10.69 -9.27
N PRO A 190 -10.23 -11.54 -10.13
CA PRO A 190 -9.50 -12.65 -10.72
C PRO A 190 -8.29 -12.13 -11.52
N PRO A 191 -7.21 -12.91 -11.64
CA PRO A 191 -6.00 -12.53 -12.36
C PRO A 191 -6.23 -12.48 -13.88
N GLU A 192 -5.38 -11.74 -14.58
CA GLU A 192 -5.52 -11.55 -16.03
C GLU A 192 -5.30 -12.85 -16.81
N ASP A 193 -6.13 -13.04 -17.83
CA ASP A 193 -6.08 -14.14 -18.80
C ASP A 193 -5.52 -13.70 -20.16
N GLY A 194 -5.06 -12.46 -20.28
CA GLY A 194 -4.53 -11.89 -21.53
C GLY A 194 -5.59 -11.38 -22.52
N SER A 195 -6.88 -11.42 -22.18
CA SER A 195 -7.96 -10.93 -23.07
C SER A 195 -8.39 -9.48 -22.81
N ARG A 196 -7.74 -8.78 -21.88
CA ARG A 196 -8.02 -7.37 -21.59
C ARG A 196 -6.91 -6.48 -22.13
N THR A 197 -7.27 -5.39 -22.82
CA THR A 197 -6.32 -4.33 -23.17
C THR A 197 -6.60 -3.05 -22.40
N PHE A 198 -5.56 -2.22 -22.30
CA PHE A 198 -5.64 -0.88 -21.72
C PHE A 198 -4.93 0.12 -22.63
N ASP A 199 -5.66 1.18 -22.98
CA ASP A 199 -5.12 2.32 -23.72
C ASP A 199 -4.70 3.44 -22.78
N THR A 200 -3.39 3.68 -22.70
CA THR A 200 -2.76 4.68 -21.84
C THR A 200 -3.02 6.13 -22.25
N LEU A 201 -3.42 6.39 -23.50
CA LEU A 201 -3.71 7.73 -24.00
C LEU A 201 -5.12 8.18 -23.61
N ILE A 202 -6.11 7.32 -23.82
CA ILE A 202 -7.52 7.63 -23.53
C ILE A 202 -7.98 7.13 -22.15
N GLY A 203 -7.20 6.25 -21.53
CA GLY A 203 -7.48 5.71 -20.23
C GLY A 203 -8.68 4.75 -20.22
N GLN A 204 -8.76 3.85 -21.20
CA GLN A 204 -9.88 2.89 -21.30
C GLN A 204 -9.40 1.45 -21.26
N SER A 205 -10.10 0.62 -20.49
CA SER A 205 -9.93 -0.83 -20.49
C SER A 205 -11.01 -1.49 -21.35
N VAL A 206 -10.61 -2.43 -22.21
CA VAL A 206 -11.52 -3.21 -23.05
C VAL A 206 -11.28 -4.69 -22.80
N LYS A 207 -12.33 -5.42 -22.41
CA LYS A 207 -12.32 -6.89 -22.36
C LYS A 207 -12.73 -7.41 -23.73
N HIS A 208 -11.85 -8.18 -24.37
CA HIS A 208 -12.10 -8.83 -25.65
C HIS A 208 -12.66 -10.24 -25.44
N SER A 209 -13.18 -10.84 -26.51
CA SER A 209 -13.72 -12.22 -26.46
C SER A 209 -12.64 -13.28 -26.22
N SER A 210 -11.37 -12.99 -26.53
CA SER A 210 -10.24 -13.89 -26.32
C SER A 210 -8.91 -13.14 -26.24
N ALA A 211 -7.85 -13.83 -25.83
CA ALA A 211 -6.49 -13.27 -25.80
C ALA A 211 -5.99 -12.95 -27.22
N GLU A 212 -6.28 -13.78 -28.21
CA GLU A 212 -5.90 -13.58 -29.61
C GLU A 212 -6.42 -12.23 -30.14
N VAL A 213 -7.69 -11.92 -29.86
CA VAL A 213 -8.30 -10.64 -30.26
C VAL A 213 -7.65 -9.46 -29.53
N ALA A 214 -7.36 -9.61 -28.24
CA ALA A 214 -6.70 -8.57 -27.45
C ALA A 214 -5.29 -8.27 -27.99
N PHE A 215 -4.47 -9.29 -28.25
CA PHE A 215 -3.13 -9.14 -28.83
C PHE A 215 -3.16 -8.56 -30.26
N ALA A 216 -4.17 -8.91 -31.07
CA ALA A 216 -4.35 -8.31 -32.39
C ALA A 216 -4.73 -6.82 -32.35
N SER A 217 -5.25 -6.32 -31.22
CA SER A 217 -5.64 -4.92 -31.03
C SER A 217 -4.53 -4.03 -30.45
N VAL A 218 -3.33 -4.58 -30.21
CA VAL A 218 -2.22 -3.84 -29.61
C VAL A 218 -1.76 -2.70 -30.53
N THR A 219 -1.62 -1.51 -29.95
CA THR A 219 -1.02 -0.32 -30.58
C THR A 219 0.10 0.22 -29.69
N ASP A 220 0.66 1.38 -30.00
CA ASP A 220 1.66 2.04 -29.14
C ASP A 220 1.09 2.38 -27.75
N THR A 221 -0.19 2.77 -27.69
CA THR A 221 -0.85 3.21 -26.45
C THR A 221 -1.74 2.14 -25.83
N ASN A 222 -2.32 1.25 -26.65
CA ASN A 222 -3.17 0.14 -26.23
C ASN A 222 -2.35 -1.15 -26.08
N LYS A 223 -2.20 -1.64 -24.85
CA LYS A 223 -1.43 -2.86 -24.55
C LYS A 223 -2.30 -3.90 -23.85
N VAL A 224 -2.04 -5.19 -24.11
CA VAL A 224 -2.63 -6.29 -23.32
C VAL A 224 -2.14 -6.19 -21.89
N VAL A 225 -3.06 -6.36 -20.93
CA VAL A 225 -2.72 -6.29 -19.50
C VAL A 225 -2.19 -7.64 -19.04
N THR A 226 -0.91 -7.67 -18.63
CA THR A 226 -0.18 -8.88 -18.25
C THR A 226 0.53 -8.77 -16.91
N ASP A 227 0.80 -7.56 -16.45
CA ASP A 227 1.53 -7.20 -15.23
C ASP A 227 0.71 -6.23 -14.38
N ARG A 228 -0.48 -6.69 -14.01
CA ARG A 228 -1.46 -5.92 -13.26
C ARG A 228 -1.07 -5.78 -11.79
N VAL A 229 -1.20 -4.56 -11.26
CA VAL A 229 -1.08 -4.28 -9.82
C VAL A 229 -2.43 -3.83 -9.27
N ASP A 230 -2.95 -4.59 -8.31
CA ASP A 230 -4.24 -4.31 -7.67
C ASP A 230 -4.04 -3.44 -6.43
N MET A 231 -4.99 -2.54 -6.15
CA MET A 231 -5.01 -1.72 -4.93
C MET A 231 -6.20 -2.10 -4.06
N TRP A 232 -6.06 -2.00 -2.75
CA TRP A 232 -7.17 -2.21 -1.83
C TRP A 232 -7.20 -1.17 -0.69
N GLY A 233 -8.37 -1.00 -0.09
CA GLY A 233 -8.59 -0.03 0.97
C GLY A 233 -10.00 -0.07 1.55
N PHE A 234 -10.32 0.94 2.36
CA PHE A 234 -11.63 1.12 2.97
C PHE A 234 -12.23 2.48 2.57
N GLU A 235 -13.46 2.43 2.08
CA GLU A 235 -14.29 3.60 1.81
C GLU A 235 -15.23 3.83 3.00
N VAL A 236 -15.26 5.05 3.54
CA VAL A 236 -16.12 5.42 4.67
C VAL A 236 -17.04 6.53 4.21
N PHE A 237 -18.34 6.38 4.46
CA PHE A 237 -19.34 7.34 4.01
C PHE A 237 -20.53 7.41 4.96
N LEU A 238 -21.15 8.59 5.03
CA LEU A 238 -22.35 8.82 5.80
C LEU A 238 -23.60 8.50 4.97
N ARG A 239 -24.55 7.77 5.57
CA ARG A 239 -25.82 7.43 4.92
C ARG A 239 -27.01 7.63 5.84
N GLU A 240 -28.09 8.11 5.25
CA GLU A 240 -29.42 8.16 5.88
C GLU A 240 -30.03 6.76 5.88
N ILE A 241 -30.63 6.34 6.99
CA ILE A 241 -31.43 5.12 7.08
C ILE A 241 -32.87 5.46 6.67
N ASN A 242 -33.34 4.87 5.57
CA ASN A 242 -34.65 5.20 4.97
C ASN A 242 -35.30 3.98 4.29
N GLU A 243 -36.45 4.16 3.67
CA GLU A 243 -37.22 3.05 3.05
C GLU A 243 -36.45 2.33 1.92
N ASN A 244 -35.58 3.04 1.19
CA ASN A 244 -34.77 2.49 0.09
C ASN A 244 -33.42 1.92 0.56
N ASP A 245 -32.99 2.27 1.77
CA ASP A 245 -31.83 1.71 2.44
C ASP A 245 -32.10 1.49 3.95
N PRO A 246 -32.96 0.51 4.29
CA PRO A 246 -33.52 0.41 5.64
C PRO A 246 -32.62 -0.37 6.61
N TYR A 247 -31.54 -0.98 6.13
CA TYR A 247 -30.71 -1.85 6.95
C TYR A 247 -29.67 -1.07 7.75
N VAL A 248 -29.36 -1.56 8.95
CA VAL A 248 -28.16 -1.18 9.71
C VAL A 248 -27.23 -2.38 9.85
N TYR A 249 -25.93 -2.09 9.87
CA TYR A 249 -24.88 -3.10 9.87
C TYR A 249 -24.04 -3.01 11.15
N ALA A 250 -23.55 -4.15 11.63
CA ALA A 250 -22.63 -4.17 12.76
C ALA A 250 -21.39 -3.33 12.44
N TYR A 251 -21.06 -2.39 13.33
CA TYR A 251 -19.96 -1.44 13.16
C TYR A 251 -20.04 -0.52 11.92
N GLY A 252 -21.18 -0.50 11.21
CA GLY A 252 -21.32 0.16 9.92
C GLY A 252 -20.70 -0.61 8.75
N LEU A 253 -20.24 -1.84 8.94
CA LEU A 253 -19.64 -2.65 7.86
C LEU A 253 -20.71 -3.24 6.94
N ILE A 254 -20.91 -2.64 5.77
CA ILE A 254 -21.97 -3.08 4.84
C ILE A 254 -21.74 -4.51 4.33
N GLN A 255 -20.49 -4.99 4.33
CA GLN A 255 -20.09 -6.33 3.91
C GLN A 255 -20.06 -7.36 5.05
N SER A 256 -20.49 -6.98 6.26
CA SER A 256 -20.53 -7.90 7.39
C SER A 256 -21.48 -9.06 7.12
N GLU A 257 -21.02 -10.29 7.32
CA GLU A 257 -21.82 -11.51 7.33
C GLU A 257 -22.04 -12.04 8.75
N LEU A 258 -21.83 -11.20 9.78
CA LEU A 258 -22.13 -11.56 11.17
C LEU A 258 -23.59 -11.96 11.31
N THR A 259 -23.85 -13.04 12.03
CA THR A 259 -25.20 -13.58 12.27
C THR A 259 -26.00 -12.76 13.28
N LYS A 260 -25.34 -11.86 14.02
CA LYS A 260 -25.95 -10.96 15.01
C LYS A 260 -25.28 -9.59 15.06
N ILE A 261 -26.06 -8.57 15.44
CA ILE A 261 -25.60 -7.23 15.87
C ILE A 261 -26.11 -7.02 17.30
N ASP A 262 -25.20 -6.89 18.28
CA ASP A 262 -25.53 -6.77 19.71
C ASP A 262 -26.59 -7.78 20.20
N SER A 263 -26.44 -9.05 19.79
CA SER A 263 -27.39 -10.16 20.06
C SER A 263 -28.69 -10.17 19.24
N VAL A 264 -28.98 -9.14 18.45
CA VAL A 264 -30.11 -9.12 17.51
C VAL A 264 -29.73 -9.91 16.24
N PRO A 265 -30.50 -10.94 15.84
CA PRO A 265 -30.23 -11.70 14.62
C PRO A 265 -30.22 -10.81 13.38
N THR A 266 -29.24 -11.00 12.51
CA THR A 266 -29.17 -10.32 11.21
C THR A 266 -29.79 -11.19 10.11
N GLN A 267 -30.17 -10.55 9.01
CA GLN A 267 -30.57 -11.20 7.77
C GLN A 267 -29.81 -10.59 6.59
N GLN A 268 -29.69 -11.33 5.49
CA GLN A 268 -29.11 -10.78 4.26
C GLN A 268 -29.92 -9.57 3.78
N ASN A 269 -29.24 -8.48 3.43
CA ASN A 269 -29.89 -7.34 2.79
C ASN A 269 -30.06 -7.66 1.30
N LEU A 270 -31.29 -7.99 0.92
CA LEU A 270 -31.72 -8.21 -0.46
C LEU A 270 -32.41 -6.98 -1.08
N THR A 271 -32.56 -5.89 -0.33
CA THR A 271 -33.12 -4.61 -0.81
C THR A 271 -32.15 -3.90 -1.75
N ARG A 272 -30.84 -4.04 -1.50
CA ARG A 272 -29.77 -3.49 -2.35
C ARG A 272 -29.18 -4.57 -3.24
N PRO A 273 -28.78 -4.26 -4.49
CA PRO A 273 -28.09 -5.20 -5.38
C PRO A 273 -26.72 -5.63 -4.84
N LYS A 274 -26.22 -6.77 -5.30
CA LYS A 274 -24.91 -7.32 -4.91
C LYS A 274 -23.74 -6.36 -5.15
N SER A 275 -23.81 -5.55 -6.21
CA SER A 275 -22.83 -4.49 -6.51
C SER A 275 -22.67 -3.47 -5.38
N TYR A 276 -23.68 -3.30 -4.53
CA TYR A 276 -23.60 -2.46 -3.34
C TYR A 276 -22.66 -3.06 -2.27
N PHE A 277 -22.52 -4.38 -2.22
CA PHE A 277 -21.65 -5.09 -1.28
C PHE A 277 -20.33 -5.56 -1.89
N ALA A 278 -20.19 -5.48 -3.21
CA ALA A 278 -19.04 -5.97 -3.95
C ALA A 278 -17.71 -5.36 -3.45
N TRP A 279 -16.71 -6.21 -3.19
CA TRP A 279 -15.33 -5.75 -2.95
C TRP A 279 -14.70 -5.15 -4.19
N TYR A 280 -14.98 -5.72 -5.36
CA TYR A 280 -14.45 -5.30 -6.65
C TYR A 280 -15.51 -5.43 -7.75
N LYS A 281 -15.28 -4.81 -8.91
CA LYS A 281 -16.18 -4.92 -10.08
C LYS A 281 -16.27 -6.38 -10.55
N GLY A 282 -17.46 -6.98 -10.45
CA GLY A 282 -17.70 -8.39 -10.79
C GLY A 282 -17.74 -9.35 -9.59
N ASP A 283 -17.66 -8.85 -8.35
CA ASP A 283 -17.95 -9.66 -7.16
C ASP A 283 -19.46 -9.89 -7.01
N GLU A 284 -19.90 -11.08 -7.42
CA GLU A 284 -21.30 -11.52 -7.36
C GLU A 284 -21.60 -12.42 -6.14
N ALA A 285 -20.62 -12.62 -5.26
CA ALA A 285 -20.73 -13.54 -4.12
C ALA A 285 -21.00 -12.80 -2.81
N THR A 286 -20.54 -11.56 -2.66
CA THR A 286 -20.68 -10.80 -1.41
C THR A 286 -22.07 -10.22 -1.24
N ILE A 287 -22.73 -10.53 -0.11
CA ILE A 287 -23.99 -9.93 0.32
C ILE A 287 -23.90 -9.64 1.82
N GLY A 288 -24.10 -8.38 2.19
CA GLY A 288 -24.13 -7.95 3.58
C GLY A 288 -25.31 -8.48 4.36
N ARG A 289 -25.12 -8.70 5.66
CA ARG A 289 -26.17 -9.01 6.64
C ARG A 289 -26.33 -7.84 7.61
N GLY A 290 -27.58 -7.50 7.90
CA GLY A 290 -27.91 -6.45 8.85
C GLY A 290 -29.29 -6.65 9.46
N VAL A 291 -29.77 -5.63 10.15
CA VAL A 291 -31.14 -5.57 10.70
C VAL A 291 -31.89 -4.49 9.94
N ASN A 292 -33.07 -4.83 9.42
CA ASN A 292 -33.96 -3.82 8.85
C ASN A 292 -34.46 -2.92 10.00
N TRP A 293 -33.95 -1.69 10.05
CA TRP A 293 -34.17 -0.73 11.13
C TRP A 293 -35.63 -0.31 11.23
N LEU A 294 -36.32 -0.21 10.08
CA LEU A 294 -37.70 0.27 10.02
C LEU A 294 -38.69 -0.78 10.54
N THR A 295 -38.39 -2.07 10.35
CA THR A 295 -39.24 -3.17 10.84
C THR A 295 -38.76 -3.73 12.19
N ALA A 296 -37.59 -3.34 12.67
CA ALA A 296 -37.09 -3.73 13.97
C ALA A 296 -37.97 -3.19 15.11
N SER A 297 -38.24 -4.06 16.08
CA SER A 297 -38.92 -3.67 17.32
C SER A 297 -38.10 -2.60 18.07
N GLU A 298 -38.77 -1.78 18.87
CA GLU A 298 -38.11 -0.74 19.64
C GLU A 298 -37.05 -1.31 20.61
N SER A 299 -37.29 -2.49 21.18
CA SER A 299 -36.30 -3.17 22.03
C SER A 299 -35.03 -3.55 21.25
N GLN A 300 -35.17 -4.03 20.01
CA GLN A 300 -34.03 -4.32 19.14
C GLN A 300 -33.28 -3.04 18.76
N ARG A 301 -33.99 -1.97 18.38
CA ARG A 301 -33.38 -0.66 18.07
C ARG A 301 -32.61 -0.08 19.26
N LYS A 302 -33.17 -0.18 20.47
CA LYS A 302 -32.52 0.23 21.72
C LYS A 302 -31.21 -0.51 21.97
N VAL A 303 -31.18 -1.82 21.77
CA VAL A 303 -29.98 -2.64 21.98
C VAL A 303 -28.87 -2.25 21.00
N ILE A 304 -29.22 -2.06 19.73
CA ILE A 304 -28.27 -1.70 18.67
C ILE A 304 -27.75 -0.25 18.83
N ALA A 305 -28.64 0.72 19.05
CA ALA A 305 -28.27 2.14 19.17
C ALA A 305 -27.50 2.47 20.46
N LYS A 306 -27.63 1.64 21.50
CA LYS A 306 -26.86 1.81 22.75
C LYS A 306 -25.37 1.55 22.56
N ASN A 307 -24.99 0.73 21.57
CA ASN A 307 -23.59 0.47 21.27
C ASN A 307 -23.03 1.54 20.32
N PRO A 308 -22.16 2.44 20.80
CA PRO A 308 -21.60 3.51 19.96
C PRO A 308 -20.74 2.98 18.81
N ASP A 309 -20.18 1.78 18.93
CA ASP A 309 -19.34 1.19 17.88
C ASP A 309 -20.11 0.91 16.59
N ASN A 310 -21.45 0.82 16.64
CA ASN A 310 -22.28 0.69 15.44
C ASN A 310 -22.38 1.97 14.61
N ASN A 311 -21.87 3.09 15.13
CA ASN A 311 -21.83 4.38 14.45
C ASN A 311 -23.20 4.87 13.95
N ILE A 312 -24.26 4.68 14.74
CA ILE A 312 -25.63 5.14 14.46
C ILE A 312 -25.94 6.34 15.34
N PHE A 313 -26.52 7.39 14.75
CA PHE A 313 -27.03 8.53 15.50
C PHE A 313 -28.36 9.02 14.93
N PHE A 314 -29.09 9.77 15.75
CA PHE A 314 -30.27 10.52 15.36
C PHE A 314 -29.90 12.00 15.18
N ASP A 315 -30.33 12.57 14.07
CA ASP A 315 -30.16 13.99 13.76
C ASP A 315 -31.46 14.73 14.09
N ASP A 316 -31.41 15.59 15.11
CA ASP A 316 -32.55 16.37 15.58
C ASP A 316 -33.02 17.40 14.53
N ASP A 317 -32.11 17.88 13.66
CA ASP A 317 -32.44 18.88 12.65
C ASP A 317 -33.25 18.29 11.49
N THR A 318 -32.94 17.06 11.10
CA THR A 318 -33.62 16.36 10.00
C THR A 318 -34.73 15.42 10.48
N GLY A 319 -34.71 15.04 11.76
CA GLY A 319 -35.62 14.05 12.34
C GLY A 319 -35.34 12.62 11.88
N LYS A 320 -34.11 12.33 11.42
CA LYS A 320 -33.75 11.05 10.79
C LYS A 320 -32.58 10.34 11.47
N PHE A 321 -32.50 9.04 11.24
CA PHE A 321 -31.36 8.24 11.66
C PHE A 321 -30.32 8.14 10.55
N TYR A 322 -29.06 8.17 10.95
CA TYR A 322 -27.92 8.01 10.07
C TYR A 322 -26.98 6.93 10.61
N GLN A 323 -26.25 6.28 9.71
CA GLN A 323 -25.15 5.40 10.08
C GLN A 323 -23.90 5.76 9.28
N TRP A 324 -22.78 5.97 9.96
CA TRP A 324 -21.49 5.95 9.28
C TRP A 324 -21.16 4.52 8.87
N SER A 325 -20.92 4.34 7.58
CA SER A 325 -20.74 3.02 6.98
C SER A 325 -19.37 2.89 6.35
N VAL A 326 -18.87 1.66 6.34
CA VAL A 326 -17.55 1.31 5.82
C VAL A 326 -17.70 0.16 4.82
N ALA A 327 -17.05 0.31 3.68
CA ALA A 327 -16.95 -0.70 2.64
C ALA A 327 -15.47 -1.02 2.34
N GLY A 328 -15.09 -2.29 2.45
CA GLY A 328 -13.86 -2.80 1.89
C GLY A 328 -13.92 -2.79 0.36
N CYS A 329 -12.88 -2.26 -0.28
CA CYS A 329 -12.80 -2.11 -1.72
C CYS A 329 -11.44 -2.59 -2.24
N SER A 330 -11.47 -3.28 -3.37
CA SER A 330 -10.31 -3.72 -4.14
C SER A 330 -10.50 -3.35 -5.61
N PHE A 331 -9.42 -2.93 -6.26
CA PHE A 331 -9.44 -2.40 -7.61
C PHE A 331 -8.40 -3.12 -8.47
N ALA A 332 -8.85 -3.69 -9.58
CA ALA A 332 -7.95 -4.17 -10.61
C ALA A 332 -7.14 -3.00 -11.17
N GLY A 333 -5.82 -3.15 -11.30
CA GLY A 333 -5.00 -2.17 -12.03
C GLY A 333 -5.53 -1.97 -13.46
N ASN A 334 -5.56 -0.71 -13.92
CA ASN A 334 -6.10 -0.36 -15.24
C ASN A 334 -5.25 -0.96 -16.36
N GLY A 335 -3.93 -0.99 -16.19
CA GLY A 335 -2.99 -1.55 -17.14
C GLY A 335 -1.79 -2.21 -16.45
N ASN A 336 -0.66 -2.11 -17.13
CA ASN A 336 0.61 -2.70 -16.75
C ASN A 336 1.41 -1.74 -15.87
N GLY A 337 1.94 -2.25 -14.75
CA GLY A 337 2.73 -1.49 -13.80
C GLY A 337 1.95 -0.89 -12.63
N ASP A 338 2.66 -0.07 -11.85
CA ASP A 338 2.16 0.51 -10.60
C ASP A 338 1.16 1.65 -10.80
N TRP A 339 0.38 1.91 -9.75
CA TRP A 339 -0.53 3.04 -9.66
C TRP A 339 0.23 4.37 -9.62
N TRP A 340 -0.29 5.37 -10.33
CA TRP A 340 0.35 6.69 -10.40
C TRP A 340 0.33 7.49 -9.10
N ASN A 341 -0.80 7.54 -8.38
CA ASN A 341 -0.86 8.17 -7.06
C ASN A 341 -1.74 7.39 -6.09
N LEU A 342 -1.11 6.93 -5.02
CA LEU A 342 -1.74 6.19 -3.91
C LEU A 342 -1.69 6.94 -2.58
N THR A 343 -0.99 8.08 -2.51
CA THR A 343 -0.81 8.81 -1.25
C THR A 343 -1.64 10.09 -1.23
N SER A 344 -2.33 10.32 -0.11
CA SER A 344 -3.06 11.57 0.12
C SER A 344 -2.11 12.73 0.48
N MET A 345 -0.82 12.43 0.71
CA MET A 345 0.22 13.41 1.11
C MET A 345 0.99 14.01 -0.06
N ARG A 346 0.35 14.08 -1.24
CA ARG A 346 0.85 14.79 -2.42
C ARG A 346 -0.29 15.62 -2.99
N THR A 347 0.03 16.72 -3.68
CA THR A 347 -0.98 17.47 -4.44
C THR A 347 -1.58 16.57 -5.53
N GLY A 348 -2.90 16.63 -5.74
CA GLY A 348 -3.60 15.87 -6.77
C GLY A 348 -4.76 15.01 -6.25
N GLN A 349 -4.89 13.82 -6.81
CA GLN A 349 -6.00 12.89 -6.57
C GLN A 349 -5.54 11.43 -6.61
N LEU A 350 -6.35 10.53 -6.05
CA LEU A 350 -6.16 9.08 -6.19
C LEU A 350 -6.39 8.68 -7.65
N GLN A 351 -5.34 8.20 -8.30
CA GLN A 351 -5.37 7.96 -9.74
C GLN A 351 -4.46 6.81 -10.17
N MET A 352 -4.92 6.12 -11.20
CA MET A 352 -4.31 4.89 -11.70
C MET A 352 -3.14 5.17 -12.65
N SER A 353 -3.26 6.21 -13.49
CA SER A 353 -2.19 6.65 -14.40
C SER A 353 -2.12 8.18 -14.44
N SER A 354 -1.06 8.72 -15.04
CA SER A 354 -0.87 10.17 -15.24
C SER A 354 -1.80 10.79 -16.28
N SER A 355 -2.47 9.98 -17.10
CA SER A 355 -3.09 10.43 -18.35
C SER A 355 -4.60 10.67 -18.20
N GLY A 356 -5.00 11.93 -17.98
CA GLY A 356 -6.36 12.40 -18.22
C GLY A 356 -7.38 12.16 -17.12
N ILE A 357 -8.52 12.87 -17.21
CA ILE A 357 -9.57 12.88 -16.19
C ILE A 357 -10.21 11.51 -15.95
N ASN A 358 -10.24 10.62 -16.95
CA ASN A 358 -10.87 9.30 -16.85
C ASN A 358 -10.07 8.29 -16.02
N GLN A 359 -8.88 8.64 -15.55
CA GLN A 359 -7.97 7.75 -14.80
C GLN A 359 -8.01 7.95 -13.29
N ARG A 360 -8.97 8.76 -12.83
CA ARG A 360 -9.23 9.03 -11.42
C ARG A 360 -10.19 7.99 -10.86
N LEU A 361 -9.98 7.60 -9.60
CA LEU A 361 -10.91 6.70 -8.93
C LEU A 361 -12.16 7.46 -8.44
N PRO A 362 -13.37 7.16 -8.95
CA PRO A 362 -14.59 7.82 -8.50
C PRO A 362 -15.06 7.25 -7.16
N PRO A 363 -15.61 8.08 -6.25
CA PRO A 363 -16.27 7.60 -5.04
C PRO A 363 -17.54 6.80 -5.38
N LYS A 364 -17.88 5.80 -4.55
CA LYS A 364 -19.17 5.10 -4.64
C LYS A 364 -20.16 5.66 -3.63
N GLY A 365 -19.78 5.76 -2.36
CA GLY A 365 -20.67 6.23 -1.29
C GLY A 365 -21.95 5.41 -1.23
N ASN A 366 -23.12 6.09 -1.25
CA ASN A 366 -24.43 5.42 -1.16
C ASN A 366 -24.94 4.83 -2.47
N LEU A 367 -24.15 4.85 -3.55
CA LEU A 367 -24.55 4.26 -4.83
C LEU A 367 -24.50 2.73 -4.81
N ASP A 368 -25.43 2.12 -5.55
CA ASP A 368 -25.42 0.67 -5.80
C ASP A 368 -24.27 0.20 -6.67
N VAL A 369 -23.80 1.05 -7.58
CA VAL A 369 -22.73 0.74 -8.52
C VAL A 369 -21.76 1.91 -8.52
N ARG A 370 -20.46 1.61 -8.43
CA ARG A 370 -19.42 2.64 -8.56
C ARG A 370 -19.41 3.16 -10.01
N PRO A 371 -19.36 4.49 -10.24
CA PRO A 371 -19.17 5.03 -11.59
C PRO A 371 -17.91 4.46 -12.25
N GLU A 372 -17.90 4.31 -13.58
CA GLU A 372 -16.77 3.70 -14.28
C GLU A 372 -15.55 4.64 -14.37
N ASN A 373 -15.78 5.94 -14.51
CA ASN A 373 -14.71 6.94 -14.67
C ASN A 373 -14.94 8.11 -13.71
N GLY A 374 -13.86 8.58 -13.08
CA GLY A 374 -13.89 9.80 -12.26
C GLY A 374 -13.85 11.07 -13.09
N GLY A 375 -14.99 11.49 -13.65
CA GLY A 375 -15.11 12.72 -14.46
C GLY A 375 -14.78 14.03 -13.72
N LEU A 376 -15.18 15.16 -14.29
CA LEU A 376 -15.02 16.47 -13.65
C LEU A 376 -15.79 16.49 -12.31
N GLY A 377 -15.05 16.51 -11.19
CA GLY A 377 -15.60 16.56 -9.83
C GLY A 377 -15.92 15.21 -9.18
N GLN A 378 -15.74 14.07 -9.86
CA GLN A 378 -16.07 12.74 -9.32
C GLN A 378 -14.81 11.95 -8.95
N TYR A 379 -14.08 12.41 -7.94
CA TYR A 379 -12.82 11.77 -7.56
C TYR A 379 -12.48 11.98 -6.09
N TYR A 380 -11.50 11.20 -5.64
CA TYR A 380 -10.85 11.32 -4.34
C TYR A 380 -9.69 12.32 -4.40
N ALA A 381 -9.88 13.49 -3.79
CA ALA A 381 -8.87 14.53 -3.66
C ALA A 381 -7.89 14.20 -2.53
N ALA A 382 -6.60 14.46 -2.77
CA ALA A 382 -5.57 14.29 -1.77
C ALA A 382 -5.67 15.37 -0.66
N THR A 383 -5.10 15.10 0.52
CA THR A 383 -5.11 16.02 1.67
C THR A 383 -4.45 17.36 1.34
N LEU A 384 -3.33 17.34 0.58
CA LEU A 384 -2.60 18.55 0.21
C LEU A 384 -3.24 19.34 -0.96
N ASN A 385 -4.35 18.85 -1.53
CA ASN A 385 -5.05 19.51 -2.63
C ASN A 385 -6.15 20.46 -2.11
N HIS A 386 -5.78 21.47 -1.32
CA HIS A 386 -6.71 22.35 -0.59
C HIS A 386 -7.78 23.01 -1.46
N GLN A 387 -7.48 23.32 -2.74
CA GLN A 387 -8.45 23.89 -3.68
C GLN A 387 -9.65 22.96 -3.90
N TYR A 388 -9.43 21.64 -3.88
CA TYR A 388 -10.43 20.63 -4.19
C TYR A 388 -10.71 19.69 -3.02
N ASN A 389 -10.20 20.01 -1.83
CA ASN A 389 -10.43 19.28 -0.59
C ASN A 389 -10.73 20.30 0.53
N PRO A 390 -12.00 20.72 0.69
CA PRO A 390 -12.37 21.76 1.65
C PRO A 390 -12.37 21.28 3.11
N ALA A 391 -12.40 19.96 3.35
CA ALA A 391 -12.30 19.34 4.66
C ALA A 391 -11.20 18.26 4.66
N PRO A 392 -9.91 18.66 4.58
CA PRO A 392 -8.81 17.73 4.47
C PRO A 392 -8.55 17.04 5.81
N HIS A 393 -8.55 15.71 5.81
CA HIS A 393 -8.07 14.90 6.92
C HIS A 393 -6.73 14.24 6.55
N LEU A 394 -5.81 14.18 7.52
CA LEU A 394 -4.50 13.57 7.30
C LEU A 394 -4.63 12.06 7.06
N GLY A 395 -3.85 11.54 6.10
CA GLY A 395 -3.77 10.10 5.81
C GLY A 395 -4.91 9.48 5.03
N VAL A 396 -5.88 10.27 4.58
CA VAL A 396 -7.03 9.78 3.80
C VAL A 396 -7.31 10.69 2.61
N PHE A 397 -7.88 10.13 1.55
CA PHE A 397 -8.43 10.93 0.47
C PHE A 397 -9.87 11.33 0.77
N THR A 398 -10.25 12.55 0.40
CA THR A 398 -11.61 13.09 0.58
C THR A 398 -12.32 13.10 -0.76
N ALA A 399 -13.53 12.56 -0.85
CA ALA A 399 -14.35 12.71 -2.03
C ALA A 399 -14.80 14.17 -2.20
N GLN A 400 -14.84 14.66 -3.44
CA GLN A 400 -15.27 16.02 -3.74
C GLN A 400 -16.74 16.28 -3.34
N PRO A 401 -17.07 17.35 -2.58
CA PRO A 401 -18.40 17.54 -1.99
C PRO A 401 -19.56 17.68 -2.98
N GLU A 402 -19.32 18.26 -4.17
CA GLU A 402 -20.39 18.46 -5.17
C GLU A 402 -20.91 17.13 -5.76
N LYS A 403 -20.21 16.02 -5.49
CA LYS A 403 -20.46 14.69 -6.05
C LYS A 403 -20.23 13.56 -5.03
N THR A 404 -20.12 13.87 -3.73
CA THR A 404 -20.34 12.86 -2.71
C THR A 404 -21.80 12.43 -2.84
N TYR A 405 -22.01 11.16 -3.20
CA TYR A 405 -23.34 10.55 -3.24
C TYR A 405 -23.81 10.28 -1.79
N GLY A 406 -23.77 11.32 -0.94
CA GLY A 406 -23.84 11.36 0.52
C GLY A 406 -23.26 12.67 1.08
N GLU A 407 -23.39 12.92 2.38
CA GLU A 407 -22.90 14.16 3.02
C GLU A 407 -21.36 14.20 3.12
N GLU A 408 -20.73 13.08 3.46
CA GLU A 408 -19.27 12.94 3.58
C GLU A 408 -18.81 11.56 3.08
N CYS A 409 -17.65 11.50 2.41
CA CYS A 409 -17.05 10.25 1.94
C CYS A 409 -15.53 10.33 1.84
N TYR A 410 -14.85 9.28 2.29
CA TYR A 410 -13.39 9.19 2.39
C TYR A 410 -12.87 7.84 1.92
N PHE A 411 -11.61 7.80 1.45
CA PHE A 411 -10.96 6.57 1.05
C PHE A 411 -9.57 6.42 1.66
N LEU A 412 -9.39 5.36 2.47
CA LEU A 412 -8.11 4.96 3.06
C LEU A 412 -7.48 3.87 2.20
N VAL A 413 -6.42 4.21 1.47
CA VAL A 413 -5.59 3.24 0.74
C VAL A 413 -4.81 2.39 1.74
N CYS A 414 -4.90 1.07 1.64
CA CYS A 414 -4.23 0.14 2.55
C CYS A 414 -3.02 -0.56 1.92
N GLY A 415 -2.91 -0.63 0.59
CA GLY A 415 -1.73 -1.20 -0.06
C GLY A 415 -1.99 -1.71 -1.47
N THR A 416 -0.99 -2.41 -2.02
CA THR A 416 -1.06 -3.02 -3.35
C THR A 416 -0.61 -4.48 -3.38
N VAL A 417 -1.14 -5.21 -4.35
CA VAL A 417 -0.81 -6.61 -4.63
C VAL A 417 -0.43 -6.75 -6.09
N ASN A 418 0.75 -7.30 -6.36
CA ASN A 418 1.17 -7.62 -7.72
C ASN A 418 0.54 -8.94 -8.13
N ARG A 419 -0.10 -8.98 -9.29
CA ARG A 419 -0.80 -10.17 -9.77
C ARG A 419 0.09 -11.00 -10.69
N LEU A 420 0.17 -12.30 -10.41
CA LEU A 420 0.53 -13.28 -11.43
C LEU A 420 -0.63 -13.44 -12.42
N ASN A 421 -0.36 -13.99 -13.61
CA ASN A 421 -1.36 -14.13 -14.67
C ASN A 421 -1.54 -15.59 -15.12
N GLN A 422 -2.65 -15.84 -15.81
CA GLN A 422 -3.07 -17.17 -16.23
C GLN A 422 -2.40 -17.65 -17.52
N GLY A 423 -1.39 -16.94 -18.03
CA GLY A 423 -0.60 -17.40 -19.17
C GLY A 423 0.47 -18.42 -18.76
N ALA A 424 1.06 -19.10 -19.73
CA ALA A 424 2.23 -19.94 -19.53
C ALA A 424 3.40 -19.11 -18.99
N TYR A 425 4.16 -19.68 -18.05
CA TYR A 425 5.40 -19.08 -17.59
C TYR A 425 6.47 -19.21 -18.67
N HIS A 426 7.12 -18.08 -18.99
CA HIS A 426 8.35 -18.05 -19.77
C HIS A 426 9.24 -16.93 -19.22
N PRO A 427 10.55 -17.14 -19.05
CA PRO A 427 11.45 -16.19 -18.38
C PRO A 427 11.42 -14.77 -18.97
N SER A 428 11.34 -14.66 -20.30
CA SER A 428 11.32 -13.37 -21.01
C SER A 428 9.94 -12.93 -21.50
N PHE A 429 9.20 -13.81 -22.18
CA PHE A 429 7.91 -13.46 -22.78
C PHE A 429 6.77 -13.29 -21.77
N ASN A 430 6.77 -14.03 -20.67
CA ASN A 430 5.76 -13.91 -19.62
C ASN A 430 6.30 -14.28 -18.23
N PRO A 431 7.17 -13.44 -17.63
CA PRO A 431 7.78 -13.71 -16.32
C PRO A 431 6.77 -13.74 -15.17
N LEU A 432 5.53 -13.30 -15.38
CA LEU A 432 4.40 -13.36 -14.43
C LEU A 432 3.41 -14.50 -14.71
N GLY A 433 3.65 -15.27 -15.77
CA GLY A 433 2.88 -16.47 -16.08
C GLY A 433 3.07 -17.56 -15.04
N THR A 434 2.13 -18.49 -15.04
CA THR A 434 2.03 -19.57 -14.03
C THR A 434 1.68 -20.91 -14.63
N LYS A 435 1.09 -20.96 -15.83
CA LYS A 435 0.75 -22.22 -16.48
C LYS A 435 1.98 -22.92 -17.03
N LEU A 436 1.86 -24.23 -17.21
CA LEU A 436 2.79 -25.00 -18.02
C LEU A 436 2.61 -24.64 -19.51
N ILE A 437 3.64 -24.90 -20.31
CA ILE A 437 3.56 -24.83 -21.77
C ILE A 437 3.06 -26.17 -22.29
N LYS A 438 2.30 -26.16 -23.38
CA LYS A 438 1.78 -27.36 -24.02
C LYS A 438 2.91 -28.24 -24.56
N ASN A 439 2.80 -29.56 -24.39
CA ASN A 439 3.73 -30.51 -24.97
C ASN A 439 3.54 -30.69 -26.48
N LYS A 440 4.64 -31.01 -27.16
CA LYS A 440 4.70 -31.58 -28.51
C LYS A 440 4.12 -32.99 -28.44
N ASP A 441 3.22 -33.31 -29.36
CA ASP A 441 2.76 -34.69 -29.65
C ASP A 441 1.97 -35.43 -28.55
N ILE A 442 1.75 -34.85 -27.36
CA ILE A 442 0.90 -35.42 -26.29
C ILE A 442 0.00 -34.37 -25.61
N ASP A 443 -1.10 -34.84 -25.03
CA ASP A 443 -2.02 -34.00 -24.25
C ASP A 443 -1.52 -33.80 -22.81
N GLY A 444 -0.50 -32.96 -22.66
CA GLY A 444 0.12 -32.61 -21.39
C GLY A 444 0.82 -31.26 -21.45
N GLY A 445 1.46 -30.87 -20.35
CA GLY A 445 2.29 -29.68 -20.33
C GLY A 445 3.59 -29.90 -19.56
N ALA A 446 4.58 -29.07 -19.87
CA ALA A 446 5.90 -29.07 -19.26
C ALA A 446 6.39 -27.64 -19.01
N THR A 447 7.49 -27.50 -18.28
CA THR A 447 8.12 -26.19 -18.05
C THR A 447 8.80 -25.70 -19.33
N TRP A 448 9.09 -24.40 -19.39
CA TRP A 448 9.61 -23.74 -20.60
C TRP A 448 10.95 -24.30 -21.11
N ASP A 449 11.72 -24.89 -20.20
CA ASP A 449 13.04 -25.48 -20.46
C ASP A 449 12.98 -26.94 -20.91
N ASP A 450 11.83 -27.58 -20.86
CA ASP A 450 11.68 -29.00 -21.18
C ASP A 450 11.63 -29.24 -22.70
N GLU A 451 12.39 -30.22 -23.21
CA GLU A 451 12.45 -30.54 -24.64
C GLU A 451 11.09 -30.94 -25.23
N SER A 452 10.20 -31.50 -24.40
CA SER A 452 8.85 -31.87 -24.79
C SER A 452 7.91 -30.68 -24.93
N ALA A 453 8.21 -29.52 -24.34
CA ALA A 453 7.40 -28.32 -24.48
C ALA A 453 7.54 -27.71 -25.88
N HIS A 454 6.46 -27.10 -26.39
CA HIS A 454 6.55 -26.21 -27.55
C HIS A 454 7.42 -24.99 -27.25
N SER A 455 8.24 -24.57 -28.21
CA SER A 455 9.00 -23.32 -28.08
C SER A 455 8.06 -22.12 -28.19
N ILE A 456 8.22 -21.16 -27.29
CA ILE A 456 7.51 -19.88 -27.33
C ILE A 456 8.39 -18.85 -28.02
N SER A 457 7.82 -18.14 -28.97
CA SER A 457 8.53 -17.14 -29.79
C SER A 457 8.03 -15.72 -29.56
N GLU A 458 6.85 -15.57 -28.95
CA GLU A 458 6.26 -14.27 -28.63
C GLU A 458 5.35 -14.34 -27.40
N LYS A 459 5.14 -13.18 -26.75
CA LYS A 459 4.26 -13.06 -25.58
C LYS A 459 2.85 -13.57 -25.82
N LYS A 460 2.29 -13.37 -27.02
CA LYS A 460 0.91 -13.80 -27.34
C LYS A 460 0.73 -15.29 -27.09
N GLU A 461 1.72 -16.10 -27.47
CA GLU A 461 1.66 -17.56 -27.34
C GLU A 461 1.54 -18.00 -25.88
N CYS A 462 2.04 -17.22 -24.91
CA CYS A 462 1.83 -17.53 -23.50
C CYS A 462 0.35 -17.47 -23.07
N PHE A 463 -0.52 -16.75 -23.78
CA PHE A 463 -1.92 -16.49 -23.40
C PHE A 463 -2.96 -17.18 -24.28
N VAL A 464 -2.52 -17.98 -25.25
CA VAL A 464 -3.40 -18.79 -26.10
C VAL A 464 -3.27 -20.26 -25.69
N GLN A 465 -4.37 -21.00 -25.73
CA GLN A 465 -4.33 -22.42 -25.37
C GLN A 465 -3.57 -23.19 -26.46
N GLY A 466 -2.57 -23.97 -26.04
CA GLY A 466 -1.79 -24.79 -26.96
C GLY A 466 -2.52 -26.06 -27.36
N SER A 467 -2.06 -26.67 -28.44
CA SER A 467 -2.46 -28.02 -28.87
C SER A 467 -1.22 -28.87 -29.11
N ALA A 468 -1.40 -30.17 -29.39
CA ALA A 468 -0.26 -31.03 -29.70
C ALA A 468 0.60 -30.49 -30.87
N SER A 469 0.02 -29.68 -31.77
CA SER A 469 0.69 -29.09 -32.93
C SER A 469 0.92 -27.58 -32.85
N THR A 470 0.50 -26.90 -31.78
CA THR A 470 0.62 -25.44 -31.68
C THR A 470 1.13 -24.99 -30.30
N PRO A 471 2.07 -24.02 -30.26
CA PRO A 471 2.53 -23.45 -29.00
C PRO A 471 1.37 -22.79 -28.23
N GLY A 472 1.46 -22.83 -26.91
CA GLY A 472 0.46 -22.24 -26.04
C GLY A 472 0.55 -22.75 -24.61
N TYR A 473 -0.30 -22.24 -23.73
CA TYR A 473 -0.40 -22.76 -22.36
C TYR A 473 -1.14 -24.09 -22.31
N GLN A 474 -0.84 -24.90 -21.29
CA GLN A 474 -1.58 -26.11 -20.93
C GLN A 474 -2.77 -25.77 -20.02
N GLU A 475 -3.96 -26.21 -20.39
CA GLU A 475 -5.18 -26.02 -19.59
C GLU A 475 -5.10 -26.72 -18.22
N SER A 476 -5.84 -26.22 -17.22
CA SER A 476 -5.89 -26.79 -15.87
C SER A 476 -4.54 -26.87 -15.14
N THR A 477 -3.67 -25.90 -15.40
CA THR A 477 -2.39 -25.70 -14.70
C THR A 477 -2.30 -24.27 -14.18
N GLY A 478 -1.34 -24.01 -13.28
CA GLY A 478 -1.00 -22.69 -12.78
C GLY A 478 -1.93 -22.11 -11.70
N GLY A 479 -3.09 -22.72 -11.43
CA GLY A 479 -3.98 -22.32 -10.34
C GLY A 479 -3.60 -22.93 -8.99
N ILE A 480 -4.26 -22.49 -7.92
CA ILE A 480 -4.17 -23.10 -6.58
C ILE A 480 -4.57 -24.58 -6.68
N GLY A 481 -3.77 -25.46 -6.06
CA GLY A 481 -3.96 -26.92 -6.12
C GLY A 481 -3.61 -27.56 -7.46
N GLN A 482 -3.03 -26.81 -8.41
CA GLN A 482 -2.57 -27.31 -9.71
C GLN A 482 -1.05 -27.18 -9.85
N VAL A 483 -0.48 -27.89 -10.82
CA VAL A 483 0.95 -27.79 -11.14
C VAL A 483 1.23 -26.42 -11.76
N SER A 484 2.24 -25.72 -11.23
CA SER A 484 2.71 -24.44 -11.78
C SER A 484 3.87 -24.67 -12.74
N GLY A 485 3.91 -23.90 -13.83
CA GLY A 485 5.06 -23.83 -14.74
C GLY A 485 6.19 -22.95 -14.24
N ARG A 486 6.03 -22.30 -13.06
CA ARG A 486 7.05 -21.43 -12.49
C ARG A 486 8.11 -22.22 -11.72
N PRO A 487 9.36 -21.73 -11.69
CA PRO A 487 10.42 -22.29 -10.85
C PRO A 487 10.15 -22.17 -9.35
N ASP A 488 9.30 -21.22 -8.94
CA ASP A 488 8.92 -20.98 -7.54
C ASP A 488 7.56 -21.60 -7.15
N GLU A 489 6.99 -22.40 -8.06
CA GLU A 489 5.72 -23.13 -7.90
C GLU A 489 4.51 -22.25 -7.57
N ARG A 490 4.60 -20.93 -7.79
CA ARG A 490 3.50 -20.01 -7.45
C ARG A 490 2.31 -20.13 -8.40
N SER A 491 1.11 -19.92 -7.87
CA SER A 491 -0.19 -19.97 -8.55
C SER A 491 -0.74 -18.57 -8.86
N PHE A 492 -1.51 -18.41 -9.94
CA PHE A 492 -1.99 -17.10 -10.41
C PHE A 492 -3.02 -16.42 -9.49
N ASP A 493 -3.79 -17.24 -8.80
CA ASP A 493 -4.92 -16.90 -7.96
C ASP A 493 -4.57 -16.89 -6.46
N ALA A 494 -3.32 -17.16 -6.10
CA ALA A 494 -2.80 -16.95 -4.75
C ALA A 494 -2.36 -15.49 -4.54
N ILE A 495 -2.49 -14.99 -3.31
CA ILE A 495 -1.92 -13.71 -2.88
C ILE A 495 -0.79 -14.00 -1.90
N TYR A 496 0.46 -13.90 -2.36
CA TYR A 496 1.63 -14.24 -1.57
C TYR A 496 2.00 -13.15 -0.55
N SER A 497 2.68 -13.53 0.53
CA SER A 497 3.12 -12.60 1.57
C SER A 497 4.26 -11.68 1.14
N SER A 498 5.00 -12.02 0.08
CA SER A 498 6.11 -11.24 -0.46
C SER A 498 6.46 -11.66 -1.90
N GLY A 499 7.24 -10.83 -2.57
CA GLY A 499 7.80 -11.07 -3.89
C GLY A 499 6.83 -10.83 -5.04
N GLN A 500 7.14 -11.43 -6.18
CA GLN A 500 6.37 -11.34 -7.40
C GLN A 500 5.09 -12.19 -7.29
N GLY A 501 3.91 -11.57 -7.27
CA GLY A 501 2.63 -12.27 -7.06
C GLY A 501 1.96 -12.05 -5.70
N GLY A 502 2.46 -11.10 -4.90
CA GLY A 502 2.00 -10.91 -3.53
C GLY A 502 1.83 -9.45 -3.13
N VAL A 503 1.72 -9.21 -1.83
CA VAL A 503 1.69 -7.85 -1.26
C VAL A 503 3.00 -7.13 -1.58
N CYS A 504 2.89 -6.04 -2.34
CA CYS A 504 4.01 -5.23 -2.81
C CYS A 504 4.20 -3.98 -1.93
N ILE A 505 3.12 -3.36 -1.50
CA ILE A 505 3.13 -2.20 -0.60
C ILE A 505 2.11 -2.47 0.50
N ASP A 506 2.52 -2.29 1.76
CA ASP A 506 1.61 -2.21 2.90
C ASP A 506 1.56 -0.77 3.41
N MET A 507 0.47 -0.07 3.08
CA MET A 507 0.26 1.34 3.45
C MET A 507 -0.58 1.49 4.71
N ARG A 508 -0.75 0.41 5.50
CA ARG A 508 -1.43 0.49 6.78
C ARG A 508 -0.50 1.17 7.79
N TYR A 509 -0.73 2.45 8.04
CA TYR A 509 -0.02 3.21 9.07
C TYR A 509 -0.84 3.29 10.37
N SER A 510 -0.14 3.33 11.50
CA SER A 510 -0.75 3.52 12.82
C SER A 510 -1.41 4.89 12.94
N ALA A 511 -2.66 4.95 13.42
CA ALA A 511 -3.36 6.21 13.67
C ALA A 511 -2.77 7.01 14.85
N TRP A 512 -2.04 6.36 15.77
CA TRP A 512 -1.53 6.99 17.00
C TRP A 512 -0.35 7.95 16.79
N GLY A 513 0.30 7.88 15.64
CA GLY A 513 1.61 8.49 15.40
C GLY A 513 2.75 7.60 15.87
N VAL A 514 3.94 7.81 15.31
CA VAL A 514 5.13 7.01 15.57
C VAL A 514 5.82 7.48 16.85
N SER A 515 5.99 6.58 17.80
CA SER A 515 6.75 6.81 19.04
C SER A 515 8.26 6.70 18.82
N GLN A 516 9.05 7.29 19.72
CA GLN A 516 10.51 7.20 19.66
C GLN A 516 11.01 5.74 19.71
N ALA A 517 10.39 4.89 20.53
CA ALA A 517 10.74 3.46 20.58
C ALA A 517 10.47 2.74 19.25
N GLU A 518 9.39 3.10 18.54
CA GLU A 518 9.10 2.54 17.22
C GLU A 518 10.11 2.98 16.16
N LEU A 519 10.61 4.22 16.21
CA LEU A 519 11.67 4.70 15.32
C LEU A 519 12.92 3.82 15.42
N PHE A 520 13.41 3.61 16.64
CA PHE A 520 14.61 2.79 16.87
C PHE A 520 14.39 1.31 16.56
N ASN A 521 13.20 0.76 16.86
CA ASN A 521 12.86 -0.61 16.48
C ASN A 521 12.83 -0.81 14.95
N LYS A 522 12.37 0.20 14.20
CA LYS A 522 12.35 0.16 12.74
C LYS A 522 13.73 0.33 12.11
N ASP A 523 14.58 1.19 12.67
CA ASP A 523 16.00 1.26 12.29
C ASP A 523 16.71 -0.07 12.54
N PHE A 524 16.46 -0.70 13.70
CA PHE A 524 16.96 -2.04 13.99
C PHE A 524 16.46 -3.09 12.99
N ASP A 525 15.18 -3.04 12.58
CA ASP A 525 14.64 -3.90 11.52
C ASP A 525 15.37 -3.74 10.18
N VAL A 526 15.76 -2.51 9.80
CA VAL A 526 16.56 -2.27 8.59
C VAL A 526 17.96 -2.86 8.75
N LYS A 527 18.65 -2.54 9.84
CA LYS A 527 20.03 -2.99 10.12
C LYS A 527 20.15 -4.52 10.21
N ARG A 528 19.11 -5.22 10.68
CA ARG A 528 19.08 -6.70 10.75
C ARG A 528 18.43 -7.37 9.53
N GLY A 529 18.11 -6.62 8.47
CA GLY A 529 17.53 -7.17 7.25
C GLY A 529 16.10 -7.69 7.39
N ALA A 530 15.36 -7.30 8.44
CA ALA A 530 13.95 -7.64 8.64
C ALA A 530 12.99 -6.66 7.96
N PHE A 531 13.47 -5.48 7.55
CA PHE A 531 12.67 -4.54 6.77
C PHE A 531 12.46 -5.07 5.36
N ARG A 532 11.21 -5.11 4.90
CA ARG A 532 10.83 -5.80 3.65
C ARG A 532 11.49 -5.21 2.40
N GLY A 533 11.62 -3.90 2.34
CA GLY A 533 12.07 -3.20 1.15
C GLY A 533 11.10 -3.30 -0.03
N ARG A 534 11.41 -2.57 -1.09
CA ARG A 534 10.67 -2.58 -2.35
C ARG A 534 11.56 -2.07 -3.47
N GLU A 535 11.47 -2.65 -4.65
CA GLU A 535 12.16 -2.10 -5.82
C GLU A 535 11.42 -2.37 -7.11
N LEU A 536 11.75 -1.57 -8.13
CA LEU A 536 11.29 -1.78 -9.49
C LEU A 536 12.39 -2.55 -10.23
N LEU A 537 12.13 -3.81 -10.56
CA LEU A 537 13.01 -4.60 -11.41
C LEU A 537 12.77 -4.22 -12.87
N THR A 538 13.84 -4.05 -13.62
CA THR A 538 13.79 -3.66 -15.03
C THR A 538 14.51 -4.68 -15.88
N SER A 539 14.10 -4.81 -17.14
CA SER A 539 14.88 -5.59 -18.09
C SER A 539 16.24 -4.94 -18.33
N PRO A 540 17.35 -5.71 -18.41
CA PRO A 540 18.55 -5.18 -19.04
C PRO A 540 18.21 -4.81 -20.49
N LEU A 541 18.81 -3.71 -20.95
CA LEU A 541 18.48 -3.03 -22.20
C LEU A 541 18.51 -3.96 -23.43
N LYS A 542 17.57 -3.74 -24.36
CA LYS A 542 17.45 -4.47 -25.63
C LYS A 542 18.65 -4.22 -26.55
N ILE A 543 19.16 -5.30 -27.13
CA ILE A 543 20.25 -5.28 -28.12
C ILE A 543 19.69 -4.87 -29.48
N GLY A 544 20.28 -3.85 -30.09
CA GLY A 544 19.90 -3.37 -31.42
C GLY A 544 21.07 -3.50 -32.39
N ILE A 545 20.87 -4.22 -33.50
CA ILE A 545 21.74 -4.12 -34.67
C ILE A 545 21.38 -2.81 -35.37
N VAL A 546 22.32 -1.88 -35.47
CA VAL A 546 22.14 -0.67 -36.29
C VAL A 546 22.65 -0.97 -37.70
N PRO A 547 21.78 -1.04 -38.73
CA PRO A 547 22.26 -1.12 -40.10
C PRO A 547 22.96 0.19 -40.44
N SER A 548 24.17 0.10 -40.99
CA SER A 548 24.94 1.25 -41.49
C SER A 548 24.07 2.07 -42.46
N ILE A 549 23.74 3.31 -42.11
CA ILE A 549 23.18 4.29 -43.04
C ILE A 549 24.30 5.24 -43.46
N SER A 550 24.65 5.23 -44.74
CA SER A 550 25.54 6.21 -45.32
C SER A 550 24.89 7.59 -45.25
N SER A 551 25.33 8.44 -44.31
CA SER A 551 25.05 9.87 -44.39
C SER A 551 26.12 10.67 -43.65
N GLN A 552 26.45 11.82 -44.24
CA GLN A 552 27.62 12.68 -44.03
C GLN A 552 27.93 13.07 -42.57
N VAL A 553 29.23 13.19 -42.30
CA VAL A 553 29.87 13.58 -41.02
C VAL A 553 29.84 15.10 -40.80
N LEU A 554 29.62 15.53 -39.55
CA LEU A 554 29.91 16.87 -39.02
C LEU A 554 31.17 16.80 -38.15
N TYR A 555 32.17 17.64 -38.44
CA TYR A 555 33.43 17.72 -37.70
C TYR A 555 33.34 18.70 -36.52
N PHE A 556 33.99 18.37 -35.40
CA PHE A 556 34.39 19.36 -34.39
C PHE A 556 35.91 19.36 -34.27
N ASP A 557 36.52 20.48 -34.67
CA ASP A 557 37.93 20.77 -34.49
C ASP A 557 38.14 21.28 -33.06
N GLY A 558 38.88 20.52 -32.26
CA GLY A 558 39.27 20.90 -30.91
C GLY A 558 40.48 20.08 -30.52
N GLU A 559 41.60 20.76 -30.26
CA GLU A 559 42.93 20.18 -30.11
C GLU A 559 42.94 18.93 -29.21
N ALA A 560 43.52 17.86 -29.76
CA ALA A 560 43.81 16.63 -29.05
C ALA A 560 44.72 16.90 -27.85
N LEU A 561 44.31 16.47 -26.66
CA LEU A 561 45.24 16.10 -25.60
C LEU A 561 45.41 14.58 -25.59
N PRO A 562 46.62 14.06 -25.38
CA PRO A 562 46.94 12.67 -25.63
C PRO A 562 46.34 11.76 -24.57
N GLU A 563 45.52 10.83 -25.05
CA GLU A 563 45.50 9.40 -24.72
C GLU A 563 46.31 8.97 -23.48
N LYS A 564 45.63 8.62 -22.38
CA LYS A 564 46.20 7.70 -21.38
C LYS A 564 45.54 6.34 -21.54
N VAL A 565 46.05 5.57 -22.49
CA VAL A 565 45.85 4.11 -22.58
C VAL A 565 46.37 3.50 -21.29
N VAL A 566 45.50 2.99 -20.43
CA VAL A 566 45.91 2.09 -19.35
C VAL A 566 46.03 0.70 -19.96
N ASN A 567 47.23 0.39 -20.42
CA ASN A 567 47.60 -0.95 -20.89
C ASN A 567 47.84 -1.83 -19.64
N SER A 568 46.78 -2.34 -19.02
CA SER A 568 46.93 -3.47 -18.09
C SER A 568 47.03 -4.72 -18.96
N GLY A 569 48.24 -5.23 -19.15
CA GLY A 569 48.49 -6.42 -19.97
C GLY A 569 47.73 -7.63 -19.45
N LEU A 570 46.50 -7.81 -19.93
CA LEU A 570 45.62 -8.99 -19.99
C LEU A 570 44.27 -8.51 -20.58
N GLY A 571 44.13 -8.57 -21.92
CA GLY A 571 42.88 -8.29 -22.66
C GLY A 571 42.53 -6.80 -22.82
N GLU A 572 42.34 -6.35 -24.07
CA GLU A 572 41.97 -4.96 -24.38
C GLU A 572 40.62 -4.59 -23.74
N ARG A 573 40.68 -3.78 -22.68
CA ARG A 573 39.55 -3.08 -22.06
C ARG A 573 39.50 -1.67 -22.62
N VAL A 574 38.44 -1.30 -23.34
CA VAL A 574 38.15 0.12 -23.58
C VAL A 574 37.11 0.55 -22.55
N LEU A 575 37.59 1.03 -21.40
CA LEU A 575 36.78 1.74 -20.42
C LEU A 575 36.59 3.18 -20.91
N LEU A 576 35.41 3.52 -21.41
CA LEU A 576 35.00 4.92 -21.51
C LEU A 576 34.56 5.40 -20.11
N ARG A 577 35.54 5.70 -19.24
CA ARG A 577 35.28 6.35 -17.96
C ARG A 577 35.19 7.86 -18.22
N VAL A 578 33.97 8.39 -18.33
CA VAL A 578 33.75 9.85 -18.38
C VAL A 578 34.15 10.40 -17.00
N THR A 579 35.39 10.85 -16.88
CA THR A 579 36.00 11.24 -15.59
C THR A 579 36.03 12.76 -15.38
N SER A 580 35.69 13.54 -16.39
CA SER A 580 35.43 14.97 -16.25
C SER A 580 34.83 15.50 -17.55
N TRP A 581 34.06 16.58 -17.42
CA TRP A 581 33.37 17.29 -18.49
C TRP A 581 34.35 17.70 -19.60
N SER A 582 34.47 16.88 -20.66
CA SER A 582 35.08 17.21 -21.96
C SER A 582 34.95 16.00 -22.90
N GLY A 583 33.98 16.02 -23.82
CA GLY A 583 34.00 15.15 -25.01
C GLY A 583 32.86 14.14 -25.20
N VAL A 584 31.73 14.29 -24.50
CA VAL A 584 30.42 13.82 -24.99
C VAL A 584 29.51 15.04 -24.98
N VAL A 585 29.19 15.59 -26.16
CA VAL A 585 28.29 16.74 -26.25
C VAL A 585 26.86 16.21 -26.28
N PHE A 586 26.16 16.35 -25.15
CA PHE A 586 24.71 16.30 -25.10
C PHE A 586 24.20 17.64 -25.62
N THR A 587 23.37 17.66 -26.67
CA THR A 587 22.70 18.90 -27.10
C THR A 587 21.60 19.26 -26.09
N ASP A 588 21.45 20.56 -25.80
CA ASP A 588 20.76 21.22 -24.66
C ASP A 588 19.28 20.91 -24.33
N GLU A 589 18.76 19.75 -24.69
CA GLU A 589 17.56 19.19 -24.06
C GLU A 589 17.88 17.75 -23.67
N TYR A 590 17.53 17.33 -22.45
CA TYR A 590 17.59 15.95 -21.91
C TYR A 590 18.63 15.64 -20.80
N GLN A 591 18.18 14.75 -19.92
CA GLN A 591 18.54 14.52 -18.53
C GLN A 591 20.03 14.17 -18.29
N SER A 592 20.60 14.81 -17.26
CA SER A 592 21.92 14.48 -16.71
C SER A 592 21.97 13.01 -16.26
N LEU A 593 22.90 12.24 -16.83
CA LEU A 593 23.30 10.93 -16.29
C LEU A 593 23.83 11.13 -14.86
N SER A 594 23.41 10.27 -13.94
CA SER A 594 23.88 10.28 -12.55
C SER A 594 25.25 9.60 -12.44
N SER A 595 26.05 10.03 -11.47
CA SER A 595 27.25 9.30 -11.03
C SER A 595 26.86 7.86 -10.67
N GLY A 596 27.28 6.86 -11.45
CA GLY A 596 26.97 5.44 -11.23
C GLY A 596 26.33 4.72 -12.42
N ASP A 597 25.91 5.45 -13.45
CA ASP A 597 25.38 4.85 -14.68
C ASP A 597 26.54 4.31 -15.55
N TRP A 598 26.65 2.98 -15.64
CA TRP A 598 27.62 2.33 -16.53
C TRP A 598 26.93 1.88 -17.82
N HIS A 599 27.63 2.10 -18.94
CA HIS A 599 27.24 1.60 -20.25
C HIS A 599 28.44 0.81 -20.77
N GLU A 600 28.31 -0.51 -20.88
CA GLU A 600 29.31 -1.33 -21.56
C GLU A 600 28.94 -1.34 -23.06
N MET A 601 29.82 -0.75 -23.88
CA MET A 601 29.72 -0.78 -25.33
C MET A 601 30.72 -1.80 -25.87
N LEU A 602 30.22 -2.92 -26.37
CA LEU A 602 31.05 -3.97 -26.97
C LEU A 602 30.95 -3.88 -28.48
N ILE A 603 32.10 -3.76 -29.14
CA ILE A 603 32.24 -3.61 -30.59
C ILE A 603 32.95 -4.86 -31.10
N SER A 604 32.28 -5.65 -31.96
CA SER A 604 32.91 -6.76 -32.69
C SER A 604 33.23 -6.36 -34.13
N ASN A 605 34.29 -6.93 -34.71
CA ASN A 605 34.73 -6.73 -36.11
C ASN A 605 35.22 -5.30 -36.48
N HIS A 606 35.72 -4.52 -35.53
CA HIS A 606 36.23 -3.17 -35.83
C HIS A 606 37.66 -3.19 -36.37
N PRO A 607 37.95 -2.68 -37.60
CA PRO A 607 39.31 -2.55 -38.08
C PRO A 607 40.07 -1.47 -37.30
N SER A 608 41.38 -1.65 -37.07
CA SER A 608 42.22 -0.76 -36.27
C SER A 608 42.33 0.68 -36.80
N SER A 609 41.76 0.98 -37.96
CA SER A 609 41.82 2.25 -38.68
C SER A 609 40.55 3.12 -38.58
N SER A 610 39.45 2.61 -38.00
CA SER A 610 38.19 3.35 -37.88
C SER A 610 38.07 4.09 -36.53
N ARG A 611 37.22 5.11 -36.45
CA ARG A 611 36.82 5.75 -35.18
C ARG A 611 35.30 5.68 -35.07
N LEU A 612 34.80 5.34 -33.89
CA LEU A 612 33.38 5.08 -33.64
C LEU A 612 32.85 6.03 -32.57
N ALA A 613 31.77 6.76 -32.87
CA ALA A 613 31.12 7.68 -31.94
C ALA A 613 29.69 7.22 -31.64
N LEU A 614 29.37 7.08 -30.34
CA LEU A 614 28.00 6.85 -29.85
C LEU A 614 27.36 8.18 -29.53
N ILE A 615 26.30 8.54 -30.27
CA ILE A 615 25.48 9.71 -29.96
C ILE A 615 24.14 9.25 -29.39
N ILE A 616 23.89 9.59 -28.13
CA ILE A 616 22.59 9.39 -27.48
C ILE A 616 21.78 10.67 -27.70
N ALA A 617 21.05 10.76 -28.82
CA ALA A 617 20.19 11.91 -29.14
C ALA A 617 18.71 11.47 -29.16
N GLY A 618 17.96 11.86 -28.13
CA GLY A 618 16.51 11.63 -28.06
C GLY A 618 16.09 10.15 -28.05
N LYS A 619 14.94 9.85 -28.66
CA LYS A 619 14.25 8.54 -28.69
C LYS A 619 14.88 7.47 -29.61
N SER A 620 16.09 7.64 -30.13
CA SER A 620 16.86 6.50 -30.71
C SER A 620 18.37 6.70 -30.54
N PRO A 621 19.15 5.72 -30.03
CA PRO A 621 20.62 5.80 -30.11
C PRO A 621 21.05 5.78 -31.58
N ARG A 622 22.05 6.60 -31.93
CA ARG A 622 22.65 6.62 -33.28
C ARG A 622 24.16 6.38 -33.19
N ILE A 623 24.67 5.57 -34.12
CA ILE A 623 26.11 5.32 -34.28
C ILE A 623 26.56 6.04 -35.54
N ILE A 624 27.68 6.77 -35.45
CA ILE A 624 28.31 7.42 -36.60
C ILE A 624 29.72 6.86 -36.75
N GLU A 625 30.04 6.37 -37.95
CA GLU A 625 31.37 5.89 -38.34
C GLU A 625 32.07 6.98 -39.16
N SER A 626 33.40 7.12 -38.98
CA SER A 626 34.25 7.87 -39.91
C SER A 626 35.35 6.97 -40.48
N GLY A 627 35.33 6.74 -41.80
CA GLY A 627 36.37 6.02 -42.54
C GLY A 627 35.89 5.54 -43.92
N GLU A 628 36.80 5.39 -44.88
CA GLU A 628 36.54 4.70 -46.16
C GLU A 628 36.43 3.19 -45.90
N ALA A 629 35.26 2.72 -45.48
CA ALA A 629 34.95 1.30 -45.46
C ALA A 629 33.53 1.09 -45.97
N ASP A 630 33.43 0.71 -47.24
CA ASP A 630 32.19 0.18 -47.81
C ASP A 630 31.83 -1.13 -47.06
N ASN A 631 30.66 -1.14 -46.42
CA ASN A 631 29.93 -2.32 -45.92
C ASN A 631 30.49 -3.08 -44.69
N LEU A 632 30.86 -2.39 -43.61
CA LEU A 632 31.05 -3.03 -42.31
C LEU A 632 29.73 -3.09 -41.51
N LYS A 633 29.28 -4.31 -41.17
CA LYS A 633 28.24 -4.52 -40.15
C LYS A 633 28.92 -4.52 -38.79
N VAL A 634 28.70 -3.47 -38.01
CA VAL A 634 29.16 -3.40 -36.62
C VAL A 634 27.99 -3.78 -35.71
N ASP A 635 28.12 -4.90 -34.99
CA ASP A 635 27.20 -5.25 -33.93
C ASP A 635 27.62 -4.51 -32.65
N ILE A 636 26.73 -3.69 -32.10
CA ILE A 636 26.98 -2.93 -30.86
C ILE A 636 26.01 -3.39 -29.78
N MET A 637 26.56 -3.92 -28.69
CA MET A 637 25.80 -4.16 -27.46
C MET A 637 25.92 -2.95 -26.55
N LEU A 638 24.79 -2.40 -26.12
CA LEU A 638 24.73 -1.44 -25.01
C LEU A 638 24.16 -2.18 -23.80
N ILE A 639 25.01 -2.52 -22.84
CA ILE A 639 24.57 -3.04 -21.54
C ILE A 639 24.56 -1.85 -20.59
N GLY A 640 23.38 -1.41 -20.15
CA GLY A 640 23.26 -0.27 -19.25
C GLY A 640 22.08 -0.39 -18.29
N SER A 641 22.25 0.17 -17.10
CA SER A 641 21.27 0.18 -16.00
C SER A 641 20.09 1.13 -16.26
N LYS A 642 20.26 2.14 -17.13
CA LYS A 642 19.24 3.16 -17.43
C LYS A 642 19.60 3.93 -18.72
N MET A 643 19.02 3.54 -19.84
CA MET A 643 18.79 4.47 -20.95
C MET A 643 17.32 4.90 -20.88
N GLY A 644 17.01 6.16 -21.18
CA GLY A 644 15.66 6.76 -21.06
C GLY A 644 14.53 6.13 -21.92
N TYR A 645 14.71 4.90 -22.40
CA TYR A 645 13.61 4.04 -22.83
C TYR A 645 13.05 3.37 -21.59
N LEU A 646 11.73 3.47 -21.39
CA LEU A 646 11.07 2.57 -20.47
C LEU A 646 11.49 1.14 -20.88
N PRO A 647 12.07 0.36 -19.97
CA PRO A 647 12.44 -1.01 -20.27
C PRO A 647 11.19 -1.73 -20.80
N SER A 648 11.38 -2.65 -21.75
CA SER A 648 10.29 -3.43 -22.36
C SER A 648 9.39 -4.11 -21.31
N TYR A 649 9.95 -4.32 -20.10
CA TYR A 649 9.30 -4.83 -18.91
C TYR A 649 9.83 -4.14 -17.64
N ALA A 650 8.93 -3.81 -16.72
CA ALA A 650 9.28 -3.43 -15.35
C ALA A 650 8.30 -4.07 -14.35
N ILE A 651 8.81 -4.62 -13.26
CA ILE A 651 8.00 -5.32 -12.26
C ILE A 651 8.42 -4.87 -10.87
N SER A 652 7.47 -4.37 -10.11
CA SER A 652 7.70 -4.07 -8.70
C SER A 652 7.79 -5.36 -7.88
N VAL A 653 8.68 -5.39 -6.88
CA VAL A 653 8.82 -6.49 -5.93
C VAL A 653 9.04 -5.93 -4.52
N SER A 654 8.64 -6.68 -3.50
CA SER A 654 8.85 -6.34 -2.08
C SER A 654 9.15 -7.58 -1.27
N GLY A 655 10.01 -7.46 -0.25
CA GLY A 655 10.45 -8.62 0.53
C GLY A 655 11.25 -9.61 -0.32
N LEU A 656 11.08 -10.89 -0.03
CA LEU A 656 11.78 -11.97 -0.72
C LEU A 656 11.16 -12.23 -2.11
N TYR A 657 11.97 -12.27 -3.16
CA TYR A 657 11.52 -12.54 -4.52
C TYR A 657 12.49 -13.46 -5.28
N ASN A 658 12.01 -14.02 -6.39
CA ASN A 658 12.82 -14.85 -7.29
C ASN A 658 13.58 -13.96 -8.27
N HIS A 659 14.91 -14.00 -8.23
CA HIS A 659 15.78 -13.22 -9.09
C HIS A 659 16.40 -14.10 -10.17
N MET A 660 16.48 -13.55 -11.38
CA MET A 660 17.15 -14.17 -12.52
C MET A 660 18.49 -13.47 -12.77
N GLU A 661 19.57 -14.23 -12.79
CA GLU A 661 20.88 -13.76 -13.21
C GLU A 661 21.34 -14.57 -14.42
N VAL A 662 21.56 -13.87 -15.54
CA VAL A 662 22.01 -14.47 -16.80
C VAL A 662 23.51 -14.29 -16.92
N VAL A 663 24.21 -15.40 -17.09
CA VAL A 663 25.66 -15.49 -17.25
C VAL A 663 25.95 -16.05 -18.63
N ALA A 664 26.34 -15.17 -19.56
CA ALA A 664 26.53 -15.55 -20.95
C ALA A 664 27.35 -14.51 -21.70
N SER A 665 28.00 -14.90 -22.79
CA SER A 665 28.60 -13.91 -23.67
C SER A 665 27.49 -13.05 -24.34
N PRO A 666 27.75 -11.77 -24.62
CA PRO A 666 26.89 -10.92 -25.44
C PRO A 666 26.32 -11.60 -26.69
N THR A 667 27.19 -12.28 -27.44
CA THR A 667 26.84 -12.97 -28.67
C THR A 667 25.88 -14.13 -28.41
N SER A 668 26.07 -14.86 -27.32
CA SER A 668 25.18 -15.97 -26.96
C SER A 668 23.77 -15.45 -26.66
N VAL A 669 23.67 -14.35 -25.90
CA VAL A 669 22.38 -13.71 -25.58
C VAL A 669 21.66 -13.25 -26.84
N MET A 670 22.37 -12.64 -27.81
CA MET A 670 21.78 -12.19 -29.07
C MET A 670 21.22 -13.33 -29.92
N MET A 671 21.88 -14.50 -29.89
CA MET A 671 21.48 -15.67 -30.67
C MET A 671 20.39 -16.50 -29.97
N CYS A 672 20.14 -16.24 -28.69
CA CYS A 672 19.15 -16.93 -27.89
C CYS A 672 17.75 -16.35 -28.07
N ASN A 673 16.87 -17.11 -28.72
CA ASN A 673 15.48 -16.70 -28.94
C ASN A 673 14.74 -16.39 -27.63
N ASP A 674 15.09 -17.09 -26.55
CA ASP A 674 14.45 -16.92 -25.25
C ASP A 674 14.92 -15.66 -24.51
N LEU A 675 16.05 -15.05 -24.87
CA LEU A 675 16.65 -13.92 -24.11
C LEU A 675 16.93 -12.66 -24.95
N LYS A 676 16.97 -12.77 -26.29
CA LYS A 676 17.33 -11.67 -27.21
C LYS A 676 16.44 -10.43 -27.10
N ASP A 677 15.21 -10.59 -26.61
CA ASP A 677 14.24 -9.50 -26.41
C ASP A 677 14.25 -8.92 -24.98
N GLY A 678 15.16 -9.40 -24.13
CA GLY A 678 15.32 -8.97 -22.73
C GLY A 678 14.57 -9.86 -21.73
N TRP A 679 14.99 -9.82 -20.47
CA TRP A 679 14.43 -10.59 -19.34
C TRP A 679 14.36 -9.73 -18.09
N ILE A 680 13.56 -10.05 -17.07
CA ILE A 680 13.62 -9.33 -15.79
C ILE A 680 14.73 -9.94 -14.92
N GLY A 681 15.80 -9.19 -14.65
CA GLY A 681 16.92 -9.71 -13.86
C GLY A 681 18.21 -8.91 -14.05
N THR A 682 19.33 -9.55 -13.71
CA THR A 682 20.67 -9.01 -13.95
C THR A 682 21.42 -9.80 -15.02
N TYR A 683 22.40 -9.12 -15.62
CA TYR A 683 23.39 -9.70 -16.52
C TYR A 683 24.74 -9.76 -15.80
N THR A 684 25.41 -10.90 -15.91
CA THR A 684 26.76 -11.10 -15.40
C THR A 684 27.64 -11.63 -16.52
N LYS A 685 28.80 -11.01 -16.71
CA LYS A 685 29.76 -11.43 -17.73
C LYS A 685 30.31 -12.83 -17.38
N PRO A 686 30.51 -13.71 -18.37
CA PRO A 686 31.09 -15.02 -18.14
C PRO A 686 32.52 -14.92 -17.59
N HIS A 687 32.84 -15.79 -16.65
CA HIS A 687 34.16 -15.91 -16.04
C HIS A 687 34.51 -17.39 -15.89
N GLN A 688 35.78 -17.75 -16.14
CA GLN A 688 36.24 -19.11 -15.89
C GLN A 688 36.31 -19.36 -14.38
N GLY A 689 35.61 -20.39 -13.91
CA GLY A 689 35.56 -20.76 -12.51
C GLY A 689 34.33 -20.19 -11.80
N SER A 690 34.51 -19.61 -10.61
CA SER A 690 33.39 -19.14 -9.81
C SER A 690 33.03 -17.68 -10.10
N ILE A 691 31.74 -17.39 -10.16
CA ILE A 691 31.22 -16.04 -10.36
C ILE A 691 30.66 -15.51 -9.03
N LYS A 692 30.83 -14.20 -8.80
CA LYS A 692 30.13 -13.48 -7.73
C LYS A 692 28.77 -13.06 -8.24
N LEU A 693 27.72 -13.38 -7.50
CA LEU A 693 26.37 -12.96 -7.85
C LEU A 693 26.18 -11.47 -7.59
N SER A 694 25.38 -10.85 -8.46
CA SER A 694 25.08 -9.42 -8.41
C SER A 694 24.28 -8.99 -7.18
N ARG A 695 23.59 -9.92 -6.49
CA ARG A 695 22.73 -9.64 -5.34
C ARG A 695 23.00 -10.58 -4.17
N PRO A 696 22.66 -10.20 -2.93
CA PRO A 696 22.73 -11.09 -1.77
C PRO A 696 21.79 -12.28 -1.92
N VAL A 697 22.35 -13.47 -2.13
CA VAL A 697 21.54 -14.70 -2.12
C VAL A 697 21.06 -15.00 -0.70
N SER A 698 19.78 -15.34 -0.56
CA SER A 698 19.22 -15.80 0.71
C SER A 698 19.53 -17.27 0.96
N ALA A 699 19.48 -17.70 2.22
CA ALA A 699 19.70 -19.09 2.64
C ALA A 699 18.58 -20.08 2.24
N HIS A 700 17.73 -19.72 1.28
CA HIS A 700 16.69 -20.59 0.76
C HIS A 700 17.32 -21.81 0.04
N PRO A 701 16.78 -23.03 0.18
CA PRO A 701 17.36 -24.22 -0.46
C PRO A 701 17.07 -24.31 -1.97
N ASP A 702 15.96 -23.73 -2.41
CA ASP A 702 15.47 -23.91 -3.79
C ASP A 702 16.07 -22.88 -4.75
N HIS A 703 17.31 -23.12 -5.17
CA HIS A 703 17.95 -22.41 -6.28
C HIS A 703 18.07 -23.34 -7.48
N LEU A 704 17.77 -22.79 -8.66
CA LEU A 704 17.74 -23.54 -9.91
C LEU A 704 18.73 -22.96 -10.91
N ARG A 705 19.32 -23.84 -11.69
CA ARG A 705 20.19 -23.52 -12.81
C ARG A 705 19.57 -24.07 -14.09
N TYR A 706 19.46 -23.21 -15.08
CA TYR A 706 19.18 -23.59 -16.46
C TYR A 706 20.42 -23.29 -17.30
N PHE A 707 20.76 -24.16 -18.23
CA PHE A 707 21.90 -23.94 -19.10
C PHE A 707 21.69 -24.51 -20.50
N SER A 708 22.39 -23.90 -21.46
CA SER A 708 22.39 -24.28 -22.86
C SER A 708 23.81 -24.11 -23.42
N ASP A 709 24.23 -25.04 -24.27
CA ASP A 709 25.49 -25.00 -25.01
C ASP A 709 25.28 -24.76 -26.53
N ASP A 710 24.05 -24.45 -26.95
CA ASP A 710 23.66 -24.33 -28.36
C ASP A 710 22.88 -23.03 -28.65
N TYR A 711 23.22 -21.95 -27.95
CA TYR A 711 22.57 -20.64 -28.06
C TYR A 711 21.08 -20.66 -27.64
N GLY A 712 20.70 -21.50 -26.69
CA GLY A 712 19.32 -21.61 -26.20
C GLY A 712 18.38 -22.32 -27.15
N VAL A 713 18.89 -23.25 -27.97
CA VAL A 713 18.03 -24.14 -28.78
C VAL A 713 17.54 -25.30 -27.93
N THR A 714 18.40 -25.85 -27.07
CA THR A 714 18.05 -26.83 -26.04
C THR A 714 18.47 -26.34 -24.66
N TRP A 715 17.69 -26.73 -23.65
CA TRP A 715 17.92 -26.35 -22.26
C TRP A 715 18.06 -27.59 -21.38
N SER A 716 18.92 -27.48 -20.39
CA SER A 716 19.08 -28.44 -19.31
C SER A 716 18.84 -27.74 -17.96
N LYS A 717 18.23 -28.47 -17.03
CA LYS A 717 17.89 -27.98 -15.68
C LYS A 717 18.60 -28.79 -14.61
N SER A 718 19.08 -28.11 -13.58
CA SER A 718 19.65 -28.74 -12.38
C SER A 718 19.44 -27.87 -11.14
N SER A 719 19.48 -28.49 -9.96
CA SER A 719 19.63 -27.74 -8.70
C SER A 719 21.05 -27.19 -8.60
N VAL A 720 21.19 -25.99 -8.01
CA VAL A 720 22.50 -25.36 -7.83
C VAL A 720 22.73 -24.98 -6.38
N ASN A 721 23.88 -25.33 -5.84
CA ASN A 721 24.33 -24.88 -4.53
C ASN A 721 25.09 -23.57 -4.69
N ILE A 722 24.55 -22.50 -4.12
CA ILE A 722 25.20 -21.19 -4.08
C ILE A 722 25.76 -21.02 -2.67
N ASP A 723 27.05 -20.67 -2.57
CA ASP A 723 27.62 -20.34 -1.27
C ASP A 723 27.09 -18.98 -0.84
N VAL A 724 26.13 -19.02 0.09
CA VAL A 724 25.49 -17.82 0.60
C VAL A 724 26.45 -16.92 1.37
N LYS A 725 27.53 -17.44 1.95
CA LYS A 725 28.49 -16.63 2.71
C LYS A 725 29.34 -15.78 1.76
N SER A 726 29.99 -16.44 0.79
CA SER A 726 30.87 -15.76 -0.17
C SER A 726 30.10 -15.07 -1.29
N ASN A 727 28.80 -15.37 -1.45
CA ASN A 727 27.93 -14.91 -2.54
C ASN A 727 28.41 -15.37 -3.92
N VAL A 728 28.93 -16.60 -3.98
CA VAL A 728 29.62 -17.15 -5.15
C VAL A 728 29.01 -18.48 -5.57
N VAL A 729 29.03 -18.74 -6.87
CA VAL A 729 28.63 -20.01 -7.46
C VAL A 729 29.64 -20.43 -8.54
N SER A 730 29.89 -21.74 -8.67
CA SER A 730 30.69 -22.28 -9.77
C SER A 730 29.95 -22.09 -11.09
N SER A 731 30.45 -21.30 -12.04
CA SER A 731 29.83 -21.15 -13.35
C SER A 731 30.18 -22.32 -14.25
N LEU A 732 29.24 -22.70 -15.13
CA LEU A 732 29.45 -23.69 -16.18
C LEU A 732 29.86 -23.07 -17.51
N VAL A 733 30.02 -21.74 -17.59
CA VAL A 733 30.37 -21.08 -18.84
C VAL A 733 31.82 -21.37 -19.21
N GLU A 734 32.00 -22.29 -20.16
CA GLU A 734 33.32 -22.74 -20.63
C GLU A 734 33.72 -22.10 -21.99
N ASN A 735 32.77 -21.57 -22.77
CA ASN A 735 32.99 -21.04 -24.13
C ASN A 735 31.91 -20.00 -24.57
N ASN A 736 32.01 -19.50 -25.81
CA ASN A 736 31.20 -18.38 -26.33
C ASN A 736 29.76 -18.76 -26.75
N ASN A 737 29.39 -20.03 -26.80
CA ASN A 737 28.02 -20.49 -27.11
C ASN A 737 27.20 -20.87 -25.87
N PHE A 738 27.84 -20.92 -24.70
CA PHE A 738 27.18 -21.29 -23.46
C PHE A 738 26.38 -20.15 -22.84
N ILE A 739 25.20 -20.49 -22.32
CA ILE A 739 24.30 -19.61 -21.58
C ILE A 739 23.93 -20.29 -20.27
N GLU A 740 24.11 -19.60 -19.15
CA GLU A 740 23.68 -20.05 -17.83
C GLU A 740 22.67 -19.05 -17.25
N ILE A 741 21.52 -19.56 -16.78
CA ILE A 741 20.51 -18.80 -16.05
C ILE A 741 20.47 -19.33 -14.62
N LEU A 742 20.74 -18.44 -13.68
CA LEU A 742 20.66 -18.73 -12.25
C LEU A 742 19.41 -18.10 -11.68
N MET A 743 18.53 -18.94 -11.14
CA MET A 743 17.32 -18.54 -10.44
C MET A 743 17.55 -18.71 -8.94
N TYR A 744 17.58 -17.60 -8.20
CA TYR A 744 17.81 -17.62 -6.76
C TYR A 744 16.94 -16.60 -6.01
N LYS A 745 16.75 -16.83 -4.71
CA LYS A 745 15.96 -15.93 -3.86
C LYS A 745 16.82 -14.81 -3.28
N THR A 746 16.35 -13.57 -3.40
CA THR A 746 16.99 -12.35 -2.82
C THR A 746 15.92 -11.44 -2.23
N MET A 747 16.33 -10.56 -1.31
CA MET A 747 15.47 -9.52 -0.75
C MET A 747 15.46 -8.26 -1.63
N ALA A 748 14.33 -7.55 -1.61
CA ALA A 748 14.21 -6.23 -2.21
C ALA A 748 15.05 -5.18 -1.46
N VAL A 749 15.54 -4.15 -2.14
CA VAL A 749 16.29 -3.07 -1.47
C VAL A 749 15.42 -2.30 -0.48
N MET A 750 16.02 -1.85 0.62
CA MET A 750 15.33 -1.19 1.75
C MET A 750 15.38 0.34 1.68
N THR A 751 16.39 0.86 0.99
CA THR A 751 16.72 2.29 0.91
C THR A 751 16.80 2.78 -0.53
N ARG A 752 16.66 4.08 -0.68
CA ARG A 752 16.89 4.82 -1.93
C ARG A 752 17.72 6.07 -1.65
N SER A 753 18.49 6.51 -2.64
CA SER A 753 19.19 7.79 -2.59
C SER A 753 18.23 8.96 -2.30
N ALA A 754 18.65 9.89 -1.46
CA ALA A 754 17.87 11.05 -1.05
C ALA A 754 18.78 12.24 -0.72
N ALA A 755 18.26 13.47 -0.82
CA ALA A 755 18.97 14.64 -0.31
C ALA A 755 19.01 14.64 1.23
N ASN A 756 20.06 15.21 1.81
CA ASN A 756 20.14 15.49 3.24
C ASN A 756 18.91 16.32 3.65
N ASN A 757 18.41 16.06 4.85
CA ASN A 757 17.13 16.62 5.27
C ASN A 757 17.07 16.97 6.74
N ARG A 758 16.06 17.77 7.06
CA ARG A 758 15.84 18.30 8.40
C ARG A 758 15.65 17.15 9.39
N ILE A 759 16.44 17.17 10.44
CA ILE A 759 16.44 16.16 11.49
C ILE A 759 15.20 16.38 12.37
N TYR A 760 14.37 15.34 12.43
CA TYR A 760 13.25 15.18 13.37
C TYR A 760 13.71 14.47 14.65
N ASN A 761 14.54 13.45 14.52
CA ASN A 761 15.17 12.70 15.61
C ASN A 761 16.49 12.09 15.11
N SER A 762 17.37 11.61 15.98
CA SER A 762 18.69 11.06 15.60
C SER A 762 19.17 9.98 16.54
N THR A 763 20.09 9.15 16.05
CA THR A 763 20.87 8.23 16.89
C THR A 763 22.18 8.88 17.35
N ASP A 764 22.79 8.33 18.40
CA ASP A 764 24.07 8.73 18.97
C ASP A 764 25.21 7.75 18.61
N SER A 765 24.99 6.92 17.58
CA SER A 765 25.93 5.89 17.16
C SER A 765 26.01 5.77 15.64
N VAL A 766 27.18 5.39 15.15
CA VAL A 766 27.43 5.10 13.74
C VAL A 766 27.43 3.59 13.55
N PHE A 767 26.55 3.09 12.70
CA PHE A 767 26.51 1.69 12.34
C PHE A 767 27.62 1.36 11.35
N SER A 768 28.28 0.20 11.48
CA SER A 768 29.26 -0.27 10.50
C SER A 768 29.22 -1.78 10.36
N THR A 769 29.41 -2.28 9.13
CA THR A 769 29.44 -3.72 8.86
C THR A 769 30.25 -4.06 7.62
N ALA A 770 30.77 -5.28 7.60
CA ALA A 770 31.33 -5.96 6.43
C ALA A 770 31.01 -7.47 6.49
N TYR A 771 29.96 -7.85 7.23
CA TYR A 771 29.69 -9.24 7.61
C TYR A 771 28.67 -9.92 6.70
N TYR A 772 28.81 -11.23 6.45
CA TYR A 772 27.95 -11.96 5.50
C TYR A 772 26.53 -12.28 6.01
N HIS A 773 26.24 -12.06 7.29
CA HIS A 773 24.94 -12.40 7.86
C HIS A 773 23.92 -11.27 7.70
N ASP A 774 22.71 -11.61 7.27
CA ASP A 774 21.61 -10.67 7.07
C ASP A 774 21.23 -9.93 8.36
N ASN A 775 21.23 -10.62 9.51
CA ASN A 775 20.92 -10.03 10.81
C ASN A 775 22.00 -9.08 11.36
N LEU A 776 23.09 -8.89 10.63
CA LEU A 776 24.22 -8.04 10.98
C LEU A 776 24.58 -7.06 9.84
N GLY A 777 23.58 -6.71 9.02
CA GLY A 777 23.68 -5.60 8.09
C GLY A 777 24.11 -5.94 6.67
N ARG A 778 24.21 -7.22 6.26
CA ARG A 778 24.53 -7.56 4.86
C ARG A 778 23.55 -6.95 3.86
N LEU A 779 22.25 -7.12 4.09
CA LEU A 779 21.21 -6.58 3.20
C LEU A 779 21.19 -5.05 3.23
N PHE A 780 21.47 -4.45 4.39
CA PHE A 780 21.54 -3.01 4.55
C PHE A 780 22.76 -2.41 3.83
N ASN A 781 23.93 -3.07 3.93
CA ASN A 781 25.12 -2.75 3.16
C ASN A 781 24.83 -2.77 1.67
N TYR A 782 24.27 -3.86 1.14
CA TYR A 782 23.90 -3.94 -0.26
C TYR A 782 22.89 -2.87 -0.68
N SER A 783 21.91 -2.56 0.18
CA SER A 783 20.90 -1.53 -0.10
C SER A 783 21.54 -0.16 -0.33
N LEU A 784 22.55 0.21 0.46
CA LEU A 784 23.27 1.49 0.39
C LEU A 784 24.39 1.52 -0.66
N THR A 785 25.22 0.47 -0.75
CA THR A 785 26.46 0.49 -1.54
C THR A 785 26.39 -0.31 -2.85
N LYS A 786 25.34 -1.13 -3.01
CA LYS A 786 25.22 -2.15 -4.08
C LYS A 786 26.31 -3.23 -4.06
N ASN A 787 27.15 -3.25 -3.03
CA ASN A 787 28.15 -4.29 -2.81
C ASN A 787 27.67 -5.31 -1.78
N VAL A 788 27.93 -6.59 -2.03
CA VAL A 788 27.51 -7.68 -1.13
C VAL A 788 28.62 -7.94 -0.11
N ALA A 789 28.35 -7.64 1.16
CA ALA A 789 29.23 -8.00 2.26
C ALA A 789 29.33 -9.53 2.39
N ASN A 790 30.55 -10.04 2.51
CA ASN A 790 30.87 -11.48 2.52
C ASN A 790 31.93 -11.85 3.57
N GLY A 791 32.21 -10.93 4.51
CA GLY A 791 33.22 -11.12 5.54
C GLY A 791 32.79 -12.07 6.65
N GLU A 792 33.74 -12.86 7.18
CA GLU A 792 33.56 -13.77 8.31
C GLU A 792 34.51 -13.41 9.47
N VAL A 793 34.07 -13.57 10.72
CA VAL A 793 34.90 -13.37 11.92
C VAL A 793 35.49 -14.71 12.30
N SER A 794 36.81 -14.87 12.19
CA SER A 794 37.50 -16.01 12.79
C SER A 794 37.65 -15.78 14.30
N ASN A 795 36.87 -16.48 15.11
CA ASN A 795 37.00 -16.59 16.57
C ASN A 795 36.73 -15.32 17.42
N GLY A 796 35.45 -14.90 17.53
CA GLY A 796 35.01 -14.05 18.67
C GLY A 796 35.46 -12.60 18.66
N GLY A 797 35.83 -12.05 17.50
CA GLY A 797 36.02 -10.61 17.31
C GLY A 797 34.73 -9.81 17.59
N PRO A 798 34.84 -8.51 17.96
CA PRO A 798 33.69 -7.69 18.35
C PRO A 798 32.65 -7.61 17.24
N ILE A 799 31.46 -8.15 17.50
CA ILE A 799 30.23 -7.99 16.71
C ILE A 799 29.54 -6.70 17.19
N VAL A 800 30.27 -5.59 17.24
CA VAL A 800 29.67 -4.30 17.63
C VAL A 800 29.41 -3.57 16.33
N PRO A 801 28.22 -3.71 15.73
CA PRO A 801 27.92 -3.04 14.49
C PRO A 801 27.68 -1.54 14.70
N GLU A 802 27.98 -0.97 15.88
CA GLU A 802 27.76 0.43 16.23
C GLU A 802 28.91 0.99 17.06
N VAL A 803 29.41 2.17 16.71
CA VAL A 803 30.40 2.93 17.49
C VAL A 803 29.81 4.26 17.95
N PRO A 804 30.19 4.79 19.13
CA PRO A 804 29.68 6.07 19.59
C PRO A 804 29.99 7.22 18.63
N LEU A 805 29.02 8.12 18.46
CA LEU A 805 29.23 9.42 17.86
C LEU A 805 29.95 10.32 18.87
N LEU A 806 31.10 10.88 18.50
CA LEU A 806 31.91 11.76 19.35
C LEU A 806 31.47 13.22 19.20
N THR A 807 31.19 13.62 17.96
CA THR A 807 30.77 14.99 17.62
C THR A 807 29.58 14.93 16.68
N SER A 808 28.49 15.62 17.03
CA SER A 808 27.32 15.82 16.16
C SER A 808 27.26 17.27 15.72
N ASN A 809 27.42 17.51 14.42
CA ASN A 809 27.37 18.85 13.84
C ASN A 809 26.09 19.00 13.00
N ILE A 810 25.24 19.92 13.45
CA ILE A 810 23.94 20.21 12.83
C ILE A 810 23.92 21.69 12.45
N ARG A 811 23.50 21.98 11.22
CA ARG A 811 23.33 23.36 10.75
C ARG A 811 22.18 24.03 11.52
N PRO A 812 22.41 25.16 12.20
CA PRO A 812 21.42 25.73 13.11
C PRO A 812 20.17 26.26 12.39
N LEU A 813 20.27 26.64 11.11
CA LEU A 813 19.15 27.21 10.36
C LEU A 813 18.32 26.15 9.62
N SER A 814 18.98 25.19 8.98
CA SER A 814 18.30 24.13 8.22
C SER A 814 17.95 22.91 9.07
N LEU A 815 18.59 22.77 10.25
CA LEU A 815 18.50 21.59 11.12
C LEU A 815 18.86 20.29 10.38
N THR A 816 19.78 20.37 9.43
CA THR A 816 20.34 19.24 8.68
C THR A 816 21.71 18.88 9.23
N LEU A 817 22.22 17.67 8.96
CA LEU A 817 23.63 17.36 9.21
C LEU A 817 24.53 18.35 8.42
N ASP A 818 25.66 18.76 9.00
CA ASP A 818 26.56 19.75 8.37
C ASP A 818 27.53 19.09 7.37
N ASP A 819 27.40 19.45 6.10
CA ASP A 819 28.17 18.93 4.96
C ASP A 819 29.46 19.72 4.67
N ILE A 820 29.88 20.62 5.57
CA ILE A 820 31.15 21.36 5.44
C ILE A 820 32.29 20.45 5.94
N PRO A 821 33.35 20.20 5.14
CA PRO A 821 34.44 19.28 5.51
C PRO A 821 35.19 19.57 6.84
N SER A 822 35.10 20.80 7.35
CA SER A 822 35.69 21.20 8.63
C SER A 822 34.74 21.08 9.82
N ARG A 823 33.51 20.63 9.60
CA ARG A 823 32.41 20.58 10.58
C ARG A 823 31.60 19.29 10.45
N GLU A 824 32.20 18.24 9.92
CA GLU A 824 31.56 16.95 9.78
C GLU A 824 31.33 16.32 11.16
N CYS A 825 30.37 15.42 11.27
CA CYS A 825 30.22 14.62 12.49
C CYS A 825 31.41 13.67 12.62
N GLU A 826 31.81 13.36 13.85
CA GLU A 826 32.96 12.49 14.16
C GLU A 826 32.52 11.30 15.00
N HIS A 827 33.15 10.14 14.81
CA HIS A 827 32.82 8.91 15.52
C HIS A 827 34.06 8.23 16.10
N ALA A 828 33.85 7.34 17.07
CA ALA A 828 34.92 6.50 17.58
C ALA A 828 35.42 5.53 16.49
N PRO A 829 36.68 5.05 16.55
CA PRO A 829 37.24 4.19 15.52
C PRO A 829 36.42 2.92 15.27
N ILE A 830 36.10 2.63 14.00
CA ILE A 830 35.34 1.44 13.61
C ILE A 830 36.18 0.16 13.67
N LYS A 831 35.51 -0.98 13.88
CA LYS A 831 36.11 -2.32 13.84
C LYS A 831 35.19 -3.26 13.08
N LEU A 832 35.71 -3.87 12.01
CA LEU A 832 34.93 -4.72 11.10
C LEU A 832 35.48 -6.15 11.04
N ALA A 833 34.59 -7.08 10.65
CA ALA A 833 34.77 -8.52 10.75
C ALA A 833 35.84 -9.14 9.82
N SER A 834 36.01 -8.62 8.59
CA SER A 834 36.90 -9.22 7.58
C SER A 834 37.47 -8.20 6.60
N GLN A 835 38.79 -8.27 6.41
CA GLN A 835 39.59 -7.39 5.57
C GLN A 835 39.44 -7.63 4.05
N SER A 836 38.68 -8.64 3.62
CA SER A 836 38.49 -8.97 2.20
C SER A 836 37.07 -8.73 1.70
N SER A 837 36.22 -8.16 2.53
CA SER A 837 34.81 -7.90 2.24
C SER A 837 34.58 -6.42 1.93
N PRO A 838 33.63 -6.09 1.04
CA PRO A 838 33.04 -4.75 1.03
C PRO A 838 32.47 -4.43 2.41
N GLY A 839 32.66 -3.20 2.87
CA GLY A 839 32.10 -2.69 4.12
C GLY A 839 31.41 -1.34 3.94
N MET A 840 30.76 -0.88 5.00
CA MET A 840 30.17 0.46 5.07
C MET A 840 30.07 0.97 6.50
N LYS A 841 29.94 2.29 6.64
CA LYS A 841 29.47 2.98 7.84
C LYS A 841 28.25 3.85 7.52
N ALA A 842 27.36 4.02 8.48
CA ALA A 842 26.14 4.82 8.34
C ALA A 842 25.73 5.47 9.67
N LEU A 843 25.51 6.79 9.65
CA LEU A 843 24.86 7.53 10.74
C LEU A 843 23.35 7.60 10.48
N THR A 844 22.56 7.06 11.41
CA THR A 844 21.09 7.10 11.34
C THR A 844 20.54 8.41 11.90
N TYR A 845 19.65 9.05 11.14
CA TYR A 845 18.76 10.09 11.61
C TYR A 845 17.36 9.91 11.03
N PHE A 846 16.37 10.62 11.55
CA PHE A 846 14.97 10.54 11.13
C PHE A 846 14.54 11.90 10.63
N SER A 847 13.75 11.93 9.55
CA SER A 847 13.24 13.17 8.95
C SER A 847 11.74 13.05 8.68
N GLU A 848 11.03 14.16 8.85
CA GLU A 848 9.60 14.28 8.55
C GLU A 848 9.39 14.86 7.14
N HIS A 849 8.52 14.21 6.37
CA HIS A 849 8.04 14.69 5.08
C HIS A 849 6.53 14.61 5.04
N ASN A 850 5.86 15.75 4.88
CA ASN A 850 4.40 15.82 4.82
C ASN A 850 3.76 15.01 5.98
N SER A 851 4.21 15.24 7.21
CA SER A 851 3.75 14.54 8.43
C SER A 851 4.00 13.02 8.47
N GLN A 852 4.83 12.49 7.57
CA GLN A 852 5.31 11.09 7.62
C GLN A 852 6.80 11.03 7.95
N VAL A 853 7.19 10.10 8.82
CA VAL A 853 8.60 9.92 9.20
C VAL A 853 9.28 8.89 8.31
N TYR A 854 10.51 9.21 7.90
CA TYR A 854 11.43 8.30 7.20
C TYR A 854 12.72 8.15 8.00
N ILE A 855 13.39 7.01 7.85
CA ILE A 855 14.74 6.82 8.36
C ILE A 855 15.71 7.27 7.27
N TYR A 856 16.66 8.10 7.64
CA TYR A 856 17.74 8.59 6.81
C TYR A 856 19.09 8.09 7.31
N TYR A 857 20.00 7.91 6.37
CA TYR A 857 21.35 7.40 6.59
C TYR A 857 22.34 8.27 5.81
N ALA A 858 23.24 8.93 6.53
CA ALA A 858 24.46 9.47 5.93
C ALA A 858 25.52 8.36 5.97
N PHE A 859 25.97 7.90 4.80
CA PHE A 859 26.76 6.67 4.69
C PHE A 859 28.02 6.83 3.85
N THR A 860 28.98 5.95 4.09
CA THR A 860 30.22 5.82 3.33
C THR A 860 30.53 4.35 3.13
N GLU A 861 30.86 3.96 1.91
CA GLU A 861 31.46 2.67 1.59
C GLU A 861 32.88 2.60 2.14
N LEU A 862 33.28 1.42 2.61
CA LEU A 862 34.60 1.17 3.19
C LEU A 862 35.28 0.04 2.43
N VAL A 863 36.54 0.27 2.07
CA VAL A 863 37.39 -0.69 1.36
C VAL A 863 38.65 -0.92 2.17
N HIS A 864 38.95 -2.18 2.46
CA HIS A 864 40.14 -2.52 3.21
C HIS A 864 41.38 -2.64 2.31
N SER A 865 42.49 -2.04 2.75
CA SER A 865 43.81 -2.12 2.12
C SER A 865 44.87 -2.53 3.15
N GLU A 866 46.16 -2.51 2.78
CA GLU A 866 47.26 -2.82 3.71
C GLU A 866 47.32 -1.87 4.93
N ILE A 867 46.78 -0.65 4.81
CA ILE A 867 46.79 0.37 5.87
C ILE A 867 45.46 0.46 6.64
N GLY A 868 44.47 -0.39 6.33
CA GLY A 868 43.18 -0.48 7.04
C GLY A 868 41.97 -0.17 6.16
N TRP A 869 40.86 0.23 6.78
CA TRP A 869 39.55 0.44 6.14
C TRP A 869 39.36 1.78 5.40
N GLY A 870 40.40 2.62 5.32
CA GLY A 870 40.31 3.94 4.69
C GLY A 870 39.43 4.94 5.45
N ASP A 871 39.14 4.66 6.72
CA ASP A 871 38.22 5.42 7.57
C ASP A 871 38.91 6.58 8.27
N ASP A 872 38.48 7.80 7.97
CA ASP A 872 38.98 9.05 8.58
C ASP A 872 38.26 9.45 9.87
N SER A 873 37.45 8.54 10.45
CA SER A 873 36.65 8.76 11.67
C SER A 873 35.56 9.85 11.56
N LYS A 874 35.17 10.23 10.33
CA LYS A 874 34.13 11.25 10.08
C LYS A 874 32.90 10.70 9.38
N ILE A 875 31.80 11.45 9.40
CA ILE A 875 30.63 11.19 8.55
C ILE A 875 30.59 12.23 7.44
N HIS A 876 30.96 11.78 6.25
CA HIS A 876 30.86 12.57 5.02
C HIS A 876 29.40 12.66 4.58
N ILE A 877 28.94 13.86 4.27
CA ILE A 877 27.55 14.12 3.90
C ILE A 877 27.53 14.67 2.48
N SER A 878 26.75 14.02 1.63
CA SER A 878 26.36 14.54 0.32
C SER A 878 24.87 14.37 0.16
N ASP A 879 24.25 15.32 -0.52
CA ASP A 879 22.94 15.09 -1.10
C ASP A 879 23.07 13.97 -2.14
N TYR A 880 22.14 13.01 -2.07
CA TYR A 880 22.15 11.83 -2.93
C TYR A 880 23.49 11.06 -2.85
N GLU A 881 23.77 10.22 -3.85
CA GLU A 881 24.98 9.40 -3.93
C GLU A 881 26.05 10.09 -4.79
N THR A 882 27.29 10.09 -4.32
CA THR A 882 28.49 10.54 -5.04
C THR A 882 29.68 9.66 -4.68
N THR A 883 30.87 10.00 -5.15
CA THR A 883 32.10 9.28 -4.80
C THR A 883 33.12 10.22 -4.17
N MET A 884 33.99 9.65 -3.33
CA MET A 884 35.15 10.34 -2.77
C MET A 884 36.37 9.41 -2.78
N LEU A 885 37.54 9.96 -2.50
CA LEU A 885 38.72 9.18 -2.18
C LEU A 885 38.76 8.96 -0.67
N ASP A 886 38.95 7.71 -0.24
CA ASP A 886 39.17 7.37 1.16
C ASP A 886 40.64 7.62 1.59
N GLU A 887 40.99 7.35 2.85
CA GLU A 887 42.38 7.52 3.32
C GLU A 887 43.38 6.57 2.64
N ASN A 888 42.87 5.51 1.98
CA ASN A 888 43.68 4.57 1.20
C ASN A 888 43.87 5.02 -0.25
N GLY A 889 43.23 6.12 -0.69
CA GLY A 889 43.19 6.55 -2.08
C GLY A 889 42.28 5.70 -2.97
N CYS A 890 41.43 4.85 -2.39
CA CYS A 890 40.40 4.11 -3.09
C CYS A 890 39.18 5.01 -3.36
N THR A 891 38.59 4.89 -4.54
CA THR A 891 37.30 5.54 -4.84
C THR A 891 36.17 4.78 -4.15
N VAL A 892 35.44 5.43 -3.26
CA VAL A 892 34.35 4.85 -2.48
C VAL A 892 33.05 5.64 -2.68
N LEU A 893 31.90 4.96 -2.57
CA LEU A 893 30.59 5.60 -2.58
C LEU A 893 30.33 6.33 -1.25
N VAL A 894 29.75 7.53 -1.33
CA VAL A 894 29.35 8.33 -0.17
C VAL A 894 28.04 9.04 -0.47
N GLY A 895 27.18 9.21 0.53
CA GLY A 895 25.93 9.92 0.28
C GLY A 895 24.90 9.86 1.39
N THR A 896 23.71 10.35 1.04
CA THR A 896 22.52 10.26 1.88
C THR A 896 21.48 9.36 1.21
N ALA A 897 20.88 8.48 2.02
CA ALA A 897 19.79 7.61 1.59
C ALA A 897 18.67 7.61 2.63
N CYS A 898 17.45 7.27 2.22
CA CYS A 898 16.33 7.06 3.14
C CYS A 898 15.58 5.75 2.85
N THR A 899 14.79 5.29 3.82
CA THR A 899 13.89 4.14 3.60
C THR A 899 12.93 4.41 2.45
N ILE A 900 12.62 3.36 1.69
CA ILE A 900 11.73 3.48 0.52
C ILE A 900 10.30 3.81 0.94
N GLU A 901 9.87 3.27 2.08
CA GLU A 901 8.55 3.46 2.66
C GLU A 901 8.66 4.29 3.96
N PRO A 902 7.66 5.14 4.26
CA PRO A 902 7.59 5.85 5.54
C PRO A 902 7.25 4.89 6.68
N LEU A 903 7.62 5.27 7.89
CA LEU A 903 7.35 4.49 9.11
C LEU A 903 5.93 4.72 9.65
N GLY A 904 5.35 5.89 9.39
CA GLY A 904 4.05 6.30 9.90
C GLY A 904 3.95 7.80 10.11
N TRP A 905 2.92 8.24 10.85
CA TRP A 905 2.59 9.64 11.05
C TRP A 905 3.34 10.28 12.22
N VAL A 906 3.70 11.56 12.10
CA VAL A 906 4.08 12.37 13.26
C VAL A 906 2.80 12.78 14.00
N LYS A 907 2.76 12.56 15.31
CA LYS A 907 1.68 13.12 16.14
C LYS A 907 1.99 14.60 16.36
N ASN A 908 1.14 15.48 15.83
CA ASN A 908 1.24 16.90 16.16
C ASN A 908 0.71 17.10 17.59
N ASP A 909 1.62 17.22 18.54
CA ASP A 909 1.31 17.73 19.89
C ASP A 909 1.03 19.23 19.76
N LYS A 910 -0.16 19.60 19.26
CA LYS A 910 -0.66 20.97 19.33
C LYS A 910 -1.16 21.29 20.72
#